data_AF-A0A8K0FI56-F1
#
_entry.id   AF-A0A8K0FI56-F1
#
_cell.length_a   1.000
_cell.length_b   1.000
_cell.length_c   1.000
_cell.angle_alpha   90.00
_cell.angle_beta   90.00
_cell.angle_gamma   90.00
#
_symmetry.space_group_name_H-M   'P 1'
#
loop_
_entity.id
_entity.type
_entity.pdbx_description
1 polymer ?
#
loop_
_entity_poly.entity_id
_entity_poly.type
_entity_poly.pdbx_seq_one_letter_code
_entity_poly.pdbx_strand_id
1 'polypeptide(L)'
;REFGRWKVSNLAVERRNFLGSPLPLAPEFFRNIRLLGRRPTLQQITENLIKKYGTHFLLSATLGGRESLTIFVDKRKLSKRSEGGDSSTNSSVVTLETLHQLAASYFIDRDSTLRRLHHIQIASTAIKVTETRTGPLGCSNYDNLDSVSSVLVQSPENKIQLQGLQVILPEYLQEHFVQAALSYIACNSEGEFICKDNDCWCQCGPKFPECNCPYMDIQAMEENLLRISETWNAYNSEFEESDEFKLFMKRLPVNYFLNTSTVMHLWTMDSNFQRRYEQLENSMKQLFLKAQKTVHKLFGLSKRCHKQPLIRMPRQRSSNYWLNRIQSFLYCNENGLLGSFSEDTHTCTCPNDQVACHGFLPCTVGDGSACLSCAPDNRTRCGSCNAGYMLSQGLCKPEVAESTEHYIGFETDLQDLEMKYLLQKTDRRIEVHAIFISNDMRLNSWFDPSWRKRMLLTLKSNKYKSSLVHMILGLSLQICLTKNSTLEPVLAVYVNPFGGSHSESWFMPVNENNFPDWERTKLDLPLQCYNWTLTLGNKWKTFFETVHIYLRSRIKSNGPNGNESIYYEPLEFIDPSRNLGYMKINNIQVFGYSMHFDPEAIRDLILQLDYPYTQGSQDSALLQLLEIRDRVNKLSPPGQRRLDLFSCLLRHRLKLSTSEVVRIQSALQAFNAKLPNTVDYDTTKLCS
;
A
#
# COMPACT_ATOMS: atom_id res chain seq x y z
N ARG A 1 -76.46 -7.17 -12.01
CA ARG A 1 -77.33 -7.79 -10.98
C ARG A 1 -77.05 -7.08 -9.67
N GLU A 2 -78.06 -6.45 -9.05
CA GLU A 2 -77.95 -5.88 -7.70
C GLU A 2 -77.75 -7.03 -6.71
N PHE A 3 -76.61 -7.07 -6.04
CA PHE A 3 -76.39 -8.02 -4.95
C PHE A 3 -77.22 -7.56 -3.75
N GLY A 4 -78.40 -8.15 -3.57
CA GLY A 4 -79.21 -7.96 -2.38
C GLY A 4 -78.39 -8.32 -1.14
N ARG A 5 -78.04 -7.30 -0.33
CA ARG A 5 -77.45 -7.52 1.00
C ARG A 5 -78.55 -8.00 1.93
N TRP A 6 -78.67 -9.30 2.10
CA TRP A 6 -79.51 -9.87 3.13
C TRP A 6 -78.80 -9.75 4.48
N LYS A 7 -79.30 -8.89 5.35
CA LYS A 7 -78.95 -8.90 6.77
C LYS A 7 -79.87 -9.90 7.47
N VAL A 8 -79.38 -11.12 7.66
CA VAL A 8 -80.06 -12.09 8.53
C VAL A 8 -79.87 -11.63 9.97
N SER A 9 -80.79 -10.80 10.46
CA SER A 9 -80.94 -10.58 11.88
C SER A 9 -81.71 -11.77 12.47
N ASN A 10 -81.00 -12.59 13.21
CA ASN A 10 -81.56 -13.47 14.25
C ASN A 10 -82.19 -14.80 13.77
N LEU A 11 -81.36 -15.84 13.67
CA LEU A 11 -81.80 -17.18 14.07
C LEU A 11 -81.46 -17.29 15.56
N ALA A 12 -82.49 -17.34 16.38
CA ALA A 12 -82.47 -17.14 17.82
C ALA A 12 -81.35 -17.87 18.56
N VAL A 13 -80.35 -17.11 19.01
CA VAL A 13 -79.72 -17.31 20.32
C VAL A 13 -79.57 -15.92 20.91
N GLU A 14 -80.29 -15.65 22.01
CA GLU A 14 -80.19 -14.42 22.78
C GLU A 14 -78.70 -14.05 22.95
N ARG A 15 -78.36 -12.82 22.57
CA ARG A 15 -77.13 -12.14 22.99
C ARG A 15 -77.21 -11.93 24.51
N ARG A 16 -77.08 -13.01 25.30
CA ARG A 16 -76.76 -12.89 26.72
C ARG A 16 -75.31 -12.47 26.78
N ASN A 17 -75.07 -11.37 27.49
CA ASN A 17 -73.73 -10.90 27.80
C ASN A 17 -72.90 -12.08 28.34
N PHE A 18 -71.91 -12.53 27.56
CA PHE A 18 -71.02 -13.67 27.86
C PHE A 18 -70.17 -13.49 29.14
N LEU A 19 -70.31 -12.36 29.83
CA LEU A 19 -69.49 -11.96 30.97
C LEU A 19 -70.14 -12.23 32.34
N GLY A 20 -71.34 -12.83 32.41
CA GLY A 20 -72.04 -13.01 33.71
C GLY A 20 -72.93 -14.23 33.90
N SER A 21 -73.24 -15.03 32.87
CA SER A 21 -73.99 -16.29 33.01
C SER A 21 -73.13 -17.47 32.59
N PRO A 22 -73.10 -18.60 33.32
CA PRO A 22 -72.26 -19.74 32.96
C PRO A 22 -72.69 -20.29 31.60
N LEU A 23 -71.76 -20.30 30.65
CA LEU A 23 -71.92 -20.97 29.37
C LEU A 23 -72.36 -22.42 29.62
N PRO A 24 -73.44 -22.91 28.99
CA PRO A 24 -73.82 -24.32 29.11
C PRO A 24 -72.74 -25.17 28.42
N LEU A 25 -71.83 -25.71 29.22
CA LEU A 25 -70.77 -26.58 28.74
C LEU A 25 -71.34 -27.97 28.43
N ALA A 26 -70.81 -28.62 27.39
CA ALA A 26 -71.18 -29.99 27.08
C ALA A 26 -70.91 -30.91 28.29
N PRO A 27 -71.83 -31.82 28.64
CA PRO A 27 -71.72 -32.67 29.83
C PRO A 27 -70.45 -33.53 29.81
N GLU A 28 -70.01 -33.96 28.61
CA GLU A 28 -68.75 -34.68 28.44
C GLU A 28 -67.53 -33.83 28.75
N PHE A 29 -67.50 -32.57 28.32
CA PHE A 29 -66.39 -31.66 28.58
C PHE A 29 -66.25 -31.41 30.08
N PHE A 30 -67.37 -31.18 30.76
CA PHE A 30 -67.40 -30.99 32.20
C PHE A 30 -66.99 -32.25 32.97
N ARG A 31 -67.41 -33.43 32.51
CA ARG A 31 -66.95 -34.72 33.07
C ARG A 31 -65.44 -34.87 32.93
N ASN A 32 -64.84 -34.53 31.79
CA ASN A 32 -63.40 -34.65 31.57
C ASN A 32 -62.60 -33.68 32.45
N ILE A 33 -63.09 -32.45 32.66
CA ILE A 33 -62.48 -31.52 33.62
C ILE A 33 -62.50 -32.10 35.04
N ARG A 34 -63.62 -32.71 35.47
CA ARG A 34 -63.72 -33.32 36.80
C ARG A 34 -62.79 -34.51 36.99
N LEU A 35 -62.58 -35.31 35.94
CA LEU A 35 -61.71 -36.49 35.98
C LEU A 35 -60.22 -36.14 36.13
N LEU A 36 -59.80 -34.93 35.76
CA LEU A 36 -58.41 -34.45 35.92
C LEU A 36 -58.01 -34.20 37.38
N GLY A 37 -58.98 -34.02 38.28
CA GLY A 37 -58.72 -33.73 39.70
C GLY A 37 -58.13 -32.32 39.93
N ARG A 38 -57.60 -32.09 41.14
CA ARG A 38 -57.12 -30.76 41.58
C ARG A 38 -55.71 -30.40 41.12
N ARG A 39 -54.86 -31.40 40.81
CA ARG A 39 -53.45 -31.22 40.40
C ARG A 39 -53.09 -32.17 39.24
N PRO A 40 -53.67 -31.98 38.05
CA PRO A 40 -53.34 -32.80 36.89
C PRO A 40 -51.92 -32.51 36.40
N THR A 41 -51.26 -33.52 35.82
CA THR A 41 -49.98 -33.32 35.13
C THR A 41 -50.19 -32.66 33.76
N LEU A 42 -49.17 -31.99 33.22
CA LEU A 42 -49.24 -31.33 31.90
C LEU A 42 -49.61 -32.32 30.78
N GLN A 43 -49.16 -33.57 30.88
CA GLN A 43 -49.52 -34.65 29.94
C GLN A 43 -51.00 -35.00 30.02
N GLN A 44 -51.58 -35.12 31.22
CA GLN A 44 -52.99 -35.41 31.41
C GLN A 44 -53.90 -34.31 30.83
N ILE A 45 -53.49 -33.05 30.98
CA ILE A 45 -54.19 -31.90 30.36
C ILE A 45 -54.10 -31.99 28.84
N THR A 46 -52.92 -32.29 28.31
CA THR A 46 -52.69 -32.36 26.86
C THR A 46 -53.54 -33.46 26.20
N GLU A 47 -53.57 -34.66 26.80
CA GLU A 47 -54.27 -35.81 26.26
C GLU A 47 -55.80 -35.72 26.41
N ASN A 48 -56.28 -35.29 27.58
CA ASN A 48 -57.72 -35.31 27.88
C ASN A 48 -58.46 -34.03 27.47
N LEU A 49 -57.76 -32.88 27.40
CA LEU A 49 -58.36 -31.61 27.01
C LEU A 49 -57.87 -31.14 25.65
N ILE A 50 -56.56 -30.87 25.49
CA ILE A 50 -56.05 -30.16 24.31
C ILE A 50 -56.22 -30.96 23.02
N LYS A 51 -55.84 -32.24 23.00
CA LYS A 51 -55.99 -33.10 21.81
C LYS A 51 -57.47 -33.33 21.42
N LYS A 52 -58.37 -33.36 22.41
CA LYS A 52 -59.79 -33.68 22.20
C LYS A 52 -60.65 -32.45 21.86
N TYR A 53 -60.38 -31.32 22.50
CA TYR A 53 -61.20 -30.10 22.40
C TYR A 53 -60.48 -28.90 21.79
N GLY A 54 -59.18 -29.02 21.52
CA GLY A 54 -58.35 -27.93 21.02
C GLY A 54 -57.90 -26.97 22.12
N THR A 55 -57.22 -25.89 21.71
CA THR A 55 -56.70 -24.84 22.61
C THR A 55 -57.61 -23.62 22.69
N HIS A 56 -58.47 -23.44 21.70
CA HIS A 56 -59.35 -22.27 21.57
C HIS A 56 -60.77 -22.73 21.22
N PHE A 57 -61.74 -21.93 21.63
CA PHE A 57 -63.12 -22.06 21.18
C PHE A 57 -63.51 -20.86 20.30
N LEU A 58 -64.55 -21.08 19.49
CA LEU A 58 -65.03 -20.10 18.53
C LEU A 58 -65.92 -19.05 19.21
N LEU A 59 -65.54 -17.77 19.15
CA LEU A 59 -66.40 -16.66 19.56
C LEU A 59 -67.30 -16.17 18.43
N SER A 60 -66.71 -15.97 17.25
CA SER A 60 -67.43 -15.56 16.05
C SER A 60 -66.72 -16.07 14.80
N ALA A 61 -67.49 -16.45 13.79
CA ALA A 61 -66.97 -16.76 12.46
C ALA A 61 -67.94 -16.26 11.39
N THR A 62 -67.40 -15.90 10.24
CA THR A 62 -68.18 -15.82 9.01
C THR A 62 -68.37 -17.22 8.45
N LEU A 63 -69.61 -17.55 8.13
CA LEU A 63 -70.01 -18.81 7.54
C LEU A 63 -69.99 -18.65 6.01
N GLY A 64 -69.05 -19.29 5.32
CA GLY A 64 -68.85 -19.14 3.87
C GLY A 64 -68.27 -20.39 3.20
N GLY A 65 -68.57 -20.61 1.92
CA GLY A 65 -67.98 -21.69 1.12
C GLY A 65 -66.69 -21.24 0.42
N ARG A 66 -65.85 -22.20 0.01
CA ARG A 66 -64.68 -21.92 -0.84
C ARG A 66 -64.92 -22.48 -2.24
N GLU A 67 -64.87 -21.58 -3.21
CA GLU A 67 -64.81 -21.88 -4.64
C GLU A 67 -63.54 -21.23 -5.19
N SER A 68 -62.65 -22.03 -5.77
CA SER A 68 -61.44 -21.50 -6.41
C SER A 68 -61.15 -22.18 -7.73
N LEU A 69 -60.89 -21.37 -8.74
CA LEU A 69 -60.37 -21.78 -10.05
C LEU A 69 -58.85 -21.57 -10.06
N THR A 70 -58.10 -22.63 -10.34
CA THR A 70 -56.65 -22.55 -10.55
C THR A 70 -56.33 -22.98 -11.97
N ILE A 71 -55.59 -22.14 -12.70
CA ILE A 71 -55.15 -22.40 -14.08
C ILE A 71 -53.62 -22.44 -14.06
N PHE A 72 -53.04 -23.60 -14.33
CA PHE A 72 -51.61 -23.76 -14.54
C PHE A 72 -51.30 -23.59 -16.02
N VAL A 73 -50.33 -22.74 -16.37
CA VAL A 73 -49.99 -22.42 -17.76
C VAL A 73 -48.51 -22.71 -18.02
N ASP A 74 -48.23 -23.56 -19.01
CA ASP A 74 -46.90 -23.80 -19.55
C ASP A 74 -46.61 -22.81 -20.69
N LYS A 75 -45.87 -21.74 -20.36
CA LYS A 75 -45.54 -20.66 -21.31
C LYS A 75 -44.78 -21.15 -22.55
N ARG A 76 -44.03 -22.26 -22.46
CA ARG A 76 -43.22 -22.79 -23.58
C ARG A 76 -44.08 -23.48 -24.63
N LYS A 77 -45.18 -24.11 -24.20
CA LYS A 77 -46.15 -24.78 -25.08
C LYS A 77 -47.18 -23.80 -25.63
N LEU A 78 -47.44 -22.70 -24.92
CA LEU A 78 -48.33 -21.64 -25.38
C LEU A 78 -47.76 -20.85 -26.59
N SER A 79 -46.43 -20.71 -26.68
CA SER A 79 -45.75 -19.95 -27.73
C SER A 79 -45.38 -20.78 -28.97
N LYS A 80 -45.52 -22.11 -28.93
CA LYS A 80 -45.29 -22.94 -30.12
C LYS A 80 -46.49 -22.81 -31.04
N ARG A 81 -46.31 -22.05 -32.12
CA ARG A 81 -47.18 -22.09 -33.29
C ARG A 81 -47.27 -23.56 -33.73
N SER A 82 -48.49 -24.09 -33.80
CA SER A 82 -48.76 -25.35 -34.49
C SER A 82 -48.33 -25.12 -35.95
N GLU A 83 -47.15 -25.62 -36.31
CA GLU A 83 -46.76 -25.80 -37.70
C GLU A 83 -47.18 -27.21 -38.10
N GLY A 84 -48.31 -27.30 -38.81
CA GLY A 84 -48.77 -28.51 -39.48
C GLY A 84 -50.29 -28.69 -39.39
N GLY A 85 -51.00 -28.34 -40.47
CA GLY A 85 -52.31 -28.89 -40.80
C GLY A 85 -53.46 -27.87 -40.95
N ASP A 86 -53.75 -27.54 -42.20
CA ASP A 86 -55.02 -27.12 -42.79
C ASP A 86 -55.76 -25.84 -42.34
N SER A 87 -55.90 -24.97 -43.34
CA SER A 87 -56.65 -23.73 -43.41
C SER A 87 -58.18 -23.94 -43.39
N SER A 88 -58.77 -24.24 -42.23
CA SER A 88 -60.26 -24.20 -42.12
C SER A 88 -60.86 -24.10 -40.72
N THR A 89 -60.16 -23.60 -39.69
CA THR A 89 -60.83 -23.25 -38.43
C THR A 89 -60.25 -21.98 -37.80
N ASN A 90 -61.14 -21.02 -37.52
CA ASN A 90 -60.88 -19.81 -36.73
C ASN A 90 -60.51 -20.18 -35.28
N SER A 91 -59.36 -20.78 -35.06
CA SER A 91 -58.77 -20.94 -33.73
C SER A 91 -58.04 -19.65 -33.40
N SER A 92 -58.71 -18.78 -32.65
CA SER A 92 -58.09 -17.60 -32.06
C SER A 92 -56.84 -18.06 -31.29
N VAL A 93 -55.67 -17.58 -31.71
CA VAL A 93 -54.40 -17.81 -31.02
C VAL A 93 -54.59 -17.51 -29.54
N VAL A 94 -54.42 -18.52 -28.69
CA VAL A 94 -54.65 -18.39 -27.25
C VAL A 94 -53.45 -17.67 -26.65
N THR A 95 -53.60 -16.38 -26.39
CA THR A 95 -52.58 -15.57 -25.71
C THR A 95 -52.78 -15.61 -24.19
N LEU A 96 -51.73 -15.29 -23.43
CA LEU A 96 -51.80 -15.20 -21.97
C LEU A 96 -52.89 -14.22 -21.50
N GLU A 97 -53.10 -13.12 -22.24
CA GLU A 97 -54.14 -12.12 -21.96
C GLU A 97 -55.56 -12.71 -22.10
N THR A 98 -55.80 -13.57 -23.09
CA THR A 98 -57.11 -14.25 -23.23
C THR A 98 -57.39 -15.21 -22.06
N LEU A 99 -56.37 -15.87 -21.51
CA LEU A 99 -56.50 -16.71 -20.32
C LEU A 99 -56.80 -15.86 -19.07
N HIS A 100 -56.15 -14.69 -18.93
CA HIS A 100 -56.45 -13.76 -17.84
C HIS A 100 -57.89 -13.20 -17.94
N GLN A 101 -58.36 -12.87 -19.13
CA GLN A 101 -59.74 -12.44 -19.35
C GLN A 101 -60.74 -13.56 -19.03
N LEU A 102 -60.46 -14.80 -19.44
CA LEU A 102 -61.30 -15.96 -19.11
C LEU A 102 -61.33 -16.27 -17.61
N ALA A 103 -60.20 -16.10 -16.92
CA ALA A 103 -60.12 -16.23 -15.48
C ALA A 103 -60.95 -15.13 -14.77
N ALA A 104 -60.91 -13.90 -15.28
CA ALA A 104 -61.72 -12.80 -14.75
C ALA A 104 -63.22 -13.01 -14.97
N SER A 105 -63.62 -13.63 -16.08
CA SER A 105 -65.02 -13.92 -16.39
C SER A 105 -65.57 -15.15 -15.68
N TYR A 106 -64.73 -15.98 -15.03
CA TYR A 106 -65.17 -17.21 -14.34
C TYR A 106 -66.25 -16.96 -13.29
N PHE A 107 -66.12 -15.91 -12.47
CA PHE A 107 -67.11 -15.56 -11.45
C PHE A 107 -68.36 -14.87 -12.03
N ILE A 108 -68.36 -14.52 -13.31
CA ILE A 108 -69.48 -13.88 -14.01
C ILE A 108 -70.29 -14.92 -14.79
N ASP A 109 -69.62 -15.83 -15.51
CA ASP A 109 -70.21 -16.89 -16.33
C ASP A 109 -69.37 -18.17 -16.25
N ARG A 110 -69.63 -18.95 -15.21
CA ARG A 110 -68.81 -20.10 -14.82
C ARG A 110 -68.81 -21.23 -15.84
N ASP A 111 -69.99 -21.61 -16.32
CA ASP A 111 -70.13 -22.80 -17.16
C ASP A 111 -69.53 -22.60 -18.54
N SER A 112 -69.70 -21.41 -19.13
CA SER A 112 -69.15 -21.09 -20.44
C SER A 112 -67.62 -20.97 -20.37
N THR A 113 -67.10 -20.36 -19.30
CA THR A 113 -65.66 -20.19 -19.10
C THR A 113 -64.96 -21.50 -18.81
N LEU A 114 -65.52 -22.37 -17.96
CA LEU A 114 -64.96 -23.71 -17.73
C LEU A 114 -64.97 -24.55 -19.00
N ARG A 115 -66.06 -24.56 -19.77
CA ARG A 115 -66.08 -25.27 -21.06
C ARG A 115 -65.00 -24.75 -21.99
N ARG A 116 -64.83 -23.42 -22.09
CA ARG A 116 -63.81 -22.81 -22.95
C ARG A 116 -62.39 -23.10 -22.46
N LEU A 117 -62.15 -23.07 -21.14
CA LEU A 117 -60.89 -23.43 -20.53
C LEU A 117 -60.56 -24.93 -20.71
N HIS A 118 -61.53 -25.82 -20.59
CA HIS A 118 -61.35 -27.25 -20.89
C HIS A 118 -61.09 -27.51 -22.37
N HIS A 119 -61.78 -26.80 -23.28
CA HIS A 119 -61.47 -26.86 -24.70
C HIS A 119 -60.04 -26.43 -25.00
N ILE A 120 -59.55 -25.35 -24.38
CA ILE A 120 -58.16 -24.90 -24.53
C ILE A 120 -57.18 -25.90 -23.91
N GLN A 121 -57.51 -26.49 -22.75
CA GLN A 121 -56.71 -27.55 -22.12
C GLN A 121 -56.54 -28.76 -23.03
N ILE A 122 -57.62 -29.22 -23.67
CA ILE A 122 -57.62 -30.36 -24.59
C ILE A 122 -56.87 -30.01 -25.89
N ALA A 123 -57.15 -28.83 -26.46
CA ALA A 123 -56.61 -28.42 -27.76
C ALA A 123 -55.10 -28.09 -27.72
N SER A 124 -54.63 -27.46 -26.65
CA SER A 124 -53.26 -26.96 -26.56
C SER A 124 -52.36 -27.80 -25.65
N THR A 125 -52.92 -28.52 -24.68
CA THR A 125 -52.19 -29.15 -23.54
C THR A 125 -51.27 -28.21 -22.76
N ALA A 126 -51.23 -26.92 -23.11
CA ALA A 126 -50.41 -25.89 -22.48
C ALA A 126 -51.02 -25.37 -21.18
N ILE A 127 -52.28 -25.71 -20.89
CA ILE A 127 -52.94 -25.32 -19.64
C ILE A 127 -53.49 -26.55 -18.92
N LYS A 128 -53.49 -26.50 -17.58
CA LYS A 128 -54.18 -27.45 -16.71
C LYS A 128 -55.10 -26.67 -15.77
N VAL A 129 -56.39 -26.95 -15.86
CA VAL A 129 -57.44 -26.25 -15.12
C VAL A 129 -57.92 -27.14 -13.98
N THR A 130 -57.97 -26.61 -12.77
CA THR A 130 -58.50 -27.30 -11.60
C THR A 130 -59.50 -26.39 -10.87
N GLU A 131 -60.76 -26.79 -10.86
CA GLU A 131 -61.80 -26.19 -10.02
C GLU A 131 -61.85 -26.97 -8.71
N THR A 132 -61.78 -26.25 -7.59
CA THR A 132 -61.93 -26.83 -6.25
C THR A 132 -63.11 -26.18 -5.55
N ARG A 133 -64.09 -27.00 -5.18
CA ARG A 133 -65.24 -26.63 -4.35
C ARG A 133 -65.21 -27.49 -3.09
N THR A 134 -65.29 -26.88 -1.92
CA THR A 134 -65.21 -27.60 -0.65
C THR A 134 -66.56 -27.55 0.08
N GLY A 135 -67.14 -28.72 0.36
CA GLY A 135 -68.48 -28.88 0.93
C GLY A 135 -68.86 -30.33 1.26
N PRO A 136 -69.79 -30.60 2.19
CA PRO A 136 -70.34 -31.93 2.37
C PRO A 136 -71.19 -32.32 1.14
N LEU A 137 -70.83 -33.45 0.51
CA LEU A 137 -71.58 -34.12 -0.54
C LEU A 137 -72.86 -34.74 0.07
N GLY A 138 -73.85 -33.92 0.42
CA GLY A 138 -74.99 -34.44 1.20
C GLY A 138 -76.33 -33.74 0.98
N CYS A 139 -76.40 -32.63 0.23
CA CYS A 139 -77.68 -31.96 0.02
C CYS A 139 -77.82 -31.50 -1.44
N SER A 140 -78.77 -32.15 -2.13
CA SER A 140 -79.43 -31.81 -3.40
C SER A 140 -78.80 -32.25 -4.73
N ASN A 141 -79.68 -32.72 -5.62
CA ASN A 141 -79.45 -33.36 -6.92
C ASN A 141 -78.47 -32.60 -7.84
N TYR A 142 -77.84 -33.35 -8.73
CA TYR A 142 -76.88 -32.91 -9.76
C TYR A 142 -77.38 -31.73 -10.62
N ASP A 143 -78.69 -31.47 -10.66
CA ASP A 143 -79.30 -30.41 -11.47
C ASP A 143 -79.34 -29.02 -10.78
N ASN A 144 -79.05 -28.91 -9.47
CA ASN A 144 -79.01 -27.63 -8.74
C ASN A 144 -77.64 -27.34 -8.10
N LEU A 145 -76.58 -27.53 -8.89
CA LEU A 145 -75.19 -27.21 -8.53
C LEU A 145 -74.94 -25.72 -8.19
N ASP A 146 -75.87 -24.82 -8.55
CA ASP A 146 -75.83 -23.39 -8.18
C ASP A 146 -76.10 -23.15 -6.69
N SER A 147 -76.69 -24.14 -5.99
CA SER A 147 -77.01 -24.07 -4.55
C SER A 147 -75.98 -24.77 -3.66
N VAL A 148 -74.90 -25.31 -4.23
CA VAL A 148 -73.80 -25.97 -3.49
C VAL A 148 -72.79 -24.91 -3.01
N SER A 149 -73.28 -23.82 -2.43
CA SER A 149 -72.47 -22.92 -1.59
C SER A 149 -72.50 -23.47 -0.17
N SER A 150 -71.82 -24.60 0.01
CA SER A 150 -71.68 -25.25 1.31
C SER A 150 -70.79 -24.39 2.20
N VAL A 151 -71.45 -23.80 3.19
CA VAL A 151 -70.84 -23.01 4.26
C VAL A 151 -69.85 -23.88 5.03
N LEU A 152 -68.56 -23.56 4.94
CA LEU A 152 -67.55 -24.09 5.84
C LEU A 152 -67.20 -23.02 6.88
N VAL A 153 -67.03 -23.45 8.13
CA VAL A 153 -66.51 -22.56 9.19
C VAL A 153 -65.00 -22.32 8.97
N GLN A 154 -64.29 -23.31 8.43
CA GLN A 154 -62.84 -23.30 8.18
C GLN A 154 -62.51 -23.07 6.69
N SER A 155 -62.93 -21.94 6.10
CA SER A 155 -62.28 -21.45 4.89
C SER A 155 -61.12 -20.52 5.30
N PRO A 156 -59.98 -20.52 4.59
CA PRO A 156 -58.86 -19.62 4.90
C PRO A 156 -59.20 -18.12 4.76
N GLU A 157 -60.34 -17.80 4.14
CA GLU A 157 -60.83 -16.44 3.93
C GLU A 157 -61.83 -16.00 5.02
N ASN A 158 -62.34 -16.94 5.84
CA ASN A 158 -63.25 -16.61 6.92
C ASN A 158 -62.49 -15.92 8.05
N LYS A 159 -63.00 -14.77 8.50
CA LYS A 159 -62.51 -14.11 9.70
C LYS A 159 -63.05 -14.87 10.91
N ILE A 160 -62.20 -15.71 11.49
CA ILE A 160 -62.50 -16.48 12.70
C ILE A 160 -61.95 -15.72 13.90
N GLN A 161 -62.82 -15.40 14.86
CA GLN A 161 -62.43 -14.88 16.17
C GLN A 161 -62.40 -16.02 17.18
N LEU A 162 -61.20 -16.33 17.66
CA LEU A 162 -60.95 -17.38 18.63
C LEU A 162 -60.70 -16.77 20.01
N GLN A 163 -61.17 -17.45 21.05
CA GLN A 163 -60.79 -17.17 22.43
C GLN A 163 -60.18 -18.43 23.05
N GLY A 164 -59.15 -18.23 23.87
CA GLY A 164 -58.47 -19.34 24.52
C GLY A 164 -59.38 -20.09 25.48
N LEU A 165 -59.34 -21.42 25.43
CA LEU A 165 -60.19 -22.28 26.24
C LEU A 165 -59.93 -22.12 27.74
N GLN A 166 -58.77 -21.59 28.14
CA GLN A 166 -58.42 -21.30 29.53
C GLN A 166 -59.47 -20.42 30.24
N VAL A 167 -60.15 -19.53 29.52
CA VAL A 167 -61.14 -18.61 30.13
C VAL A 167 -62.36 -19.35 30.70
N ILE A 168 -62.66 -20.52 30.15
CA ILE A 168 -63.79 -21.37 30.58
C ILE A 168 -63.36 -22.36 31.67
N LEU A 169 -62.05 -22.60 31.82
CA LEU A 169 -61.52 -23.53 32.81
C LEU A 169 -61.51 -22.91 34.21
N PRO A 170 -61.65 -23.73 35.27
CA PRO A 170 -61.46 -23.27 36.64
C PRO A 170 -60.10 -22.59 36.84
N GLU A 171 -60.03 -21.53 37.66
CA GLU A 171 -58.83 -20.69 37.86
C GLU A 171 -57.56 -21.51 38.13
N TYR A 172 -57.64 -22.55 38.98
CA TYR A 172 -56.50 -23.40 39.33
C TYR A 172 -55.92 -24.20 38.14
N LEU A 173 -56.68 -24.38 37.05
CA LEU A 173 -56.23 -25.08 35.85
C LEU A 173 -55.77 -24.13 34.75
N GLN A 174 -56.05 -22.83 34.83
CA GLN A 174 -55.81 -21.91 33.71
C GLN A 174 -54.32 -21.82 33.36
N GLU A 175 -53.47 -21.62 34.37
CA GLU A 175 -52.01 -21.51 34.18
C GLU A 175 -51.41 -22.81 33.64
N HIS A 176 -51.76 -23.96 34.23
CA HIS A 176 -51.29 -25.27 33.81
C HIS A 176 -51.79 -25.63 32.40
N PHE A 177 -53.02 -25.21 32.05
CA PHE A 177 -53.55 -25.39 30.70
C PHE A 177 -52.77 -24.55 29.69
N VAL A 178 -52.44 -23.29 30.01
CA VAL A 178 -51.63 -22.44 29.12
C VAL A 178 -50.24 -23.06 28.93
N GLN A 179 -49.60 -23.53 30.00
CA GLN A 179 -48.29 -24.19 29.91
C GLN A 179 -48.35 -25.49 29.07
N ALA A 180 -49.38 -26.31 29.27
CA ALA A 180 -49.60 -27.51 28.49
C ALA A 180 -49.90 -27.19 27.02
N ALA A 181 -50.69 -26.14 26.75
CA ALA A 181 -51.01 -25.69 25.40
C ALA A 181 -49.78 -25.15 24.67
N LEU A 182 -48.93 -24.38 25.34
CA LEU A 182 -47.67 -23.90 24.77
C LEU A 182 -46.69 -25.07 24.52
N SER A 183 -46.61 -26.03 25.42
CA SER A 183 -45.80 -27.25 25.22
C SER A 183 -46.31 -28.09 24.04
N TYR A 184 -47.64 -28.17 23.85
CA TYR A 184 -48.24 -28.88 22.73
C TYR A 184 -48.00 -28.16 21.39
N ILE A 185 -48.18 -26.82 21.34
CA ILE A 185 -48.08 -26.03 20.10
C ILE A 185 -46.63 -25.75 19.72
N ALA A 186 -45.79 -25.30 20.66
CA ALA A 186 -44.43 -24.85 20.37
C ALA A 186 -43.41 -25.99 20.36
N CYS A 187 -43.63 -27.03 21.18
CA CYS A 187 -42.71 -28.16 21.33
C CYS A 187 -43.24 -29.46 20.72
N ASN A 188 -44.36 -29.43 19.98
CA ASN A 188 -45.01 -30.59 19.38
C ASN A 188 -45.24 -31.76 20.37
N SER A 189 -45.42 -31.48 21.67
CA SER A 189 -45.47 -32.48 22.75
C SER A 189 -44.23 -33.36 22.95
N GLU A 190 -43.08 -32.98 22.38
CA GLU A 190 -41.78 -33.66 22.52
C GLU A 190 -40.97 -33.17 23.73
N GLY A 191 -41.45 -32.10 24.40
CA GLY A 191 -40.82 -31.48 25.55
C GLY A 191 -41.73 -30.49 26.28
N GLU A 192 -41.21 -29.89 27.35
CA GLU A 192 -41.92 -28.90 28.17
C GLU A 192 -41.47 -27.48 27.81
N PHE A 193 -42.42 -26.55 27.64
CA PHE A 193 -42.11 -25.16 27.31
C PHE A 193 -41.68 -24.36 28.55
N ILE A 194 -40.49 -23.75 28.51
CA ILE A 194 -39.89 -22.98 29.62
C ILE A 194 -39.39 -21.64 29.10
N CYS A 195 -39.71 -20.57 29.83
CA CYS A 195 -39.16 -19.23 29.60
C CYS A 195 -38.32 -18.80 30.81
N LYS A 196 -37.07 -18.38 30.57
CA LYS A 196 -36.21 -17.74 31.57
C LYS A 196 -35.52 -16.53 30.93
N ASP A 197 -35.47 -15.40 31.64
CA ASP A 197 -34.75 -14.18 31.22
C ASP A 197 -35.07 -13.73 29.78
N ASN A 198 -36.36 -13.68 29.41
CA ASN A 198 -36.86 -13.38 28.06
C ASN A 198 -36.43 -14.35 26.94
N ASP A 199 -35.86 -15.50 27.26
CA ASP A 199 -35.55 -16.57 26.32
C ASP A 199 -36.45 -17.78 26.59
N CYS A 200 -37.22 -18.22 25.59
CA CYS A 200 -38.18 -19.31 25.71
C CYS A 200 -37.77 -20.50 24.83
N TRP A 201 -37.85 -21.72 25.36
CA TRP A 201 -37.46 -22.93 24.65
C TRP A 201 -38.15 -24.19 25.19
N CYS A 202 -38.01 -25.29 24.46
CA CYS A 202 -38.52 -26.58 24.88
C CYS A 202 -37.44 -27.35 25.65
N GLN A 203 -37.71 -27.76 26.87
CA GLN A 203 -36.91 -28.78 27.54
C GLN A 203 -37.25 -30.13 26.92
N CYS A 204 -36.38 -30.60 26.02
CA CYS A 204 -36.60 -31.81 25.26
C CYS A 204 -36.59 -33.06 26.15
N GLY A 205 -37.53 -33.99 25.88
CA GLY A 205 -37.54 -35.29 26.51
C GLY A 205 -36.36 -36.17 26.03
N PRO A 206 -36.00 -37.22 26.79
CA PRO A 206 -34.87 -38.10 26.44
C PRO A 206 -35.08 -38.87 25.12
N LYS A 207 -36.33 -39.03 24.68
CA LYS A 207 -36.67 -39.67 23.40
C LYS A 207 -36.49 -38.76 22.18
N PHE A 208 -36.47 -37.44 22.40
CA PHE A 208 -36.46 -36.43 21.33
C PHE A 208 -35.46 -35.32 21.68
N PRO A 209 -34.14 -35.61 21.76
CA PRO A 209 -33.14 -34.63 22.18
C PRO A 209 -33.05 -33.40 21.26
N GLU A 210 -33.52 -33.50 20.02
CA GLU A 210 -33.48 -32.45 19.01
C GLU A 210 -34.81 -31.68 18.85
N CYS A 211 -35.72 -31.74 19.83
CA CYS A 211 -37.06 -31.12 19.74
C CYS A 211 -37.06 -29.61 19.43
N ASN A 212 -35.98 -28.90 19.77
CA ASN A 212 -35.81 -27.47 19.46
C ASN A 212 -35.24 -27.20 18.07
N CYS A 213 -34.91 -28.23 17.29
CA CYS A 213 -34.17 -28.08 16.04
C CYS A 213 -35.10 -28.13 14.81
N PRO A 214 -35.36 -26.99 14.14
CA PRO A 214 -36.17 -26.97 12.93
C PRO A 214 -35.32 -27.39 11.72
N TYR A 215 -35.16 -28.69 11.50
CA TYR A 215 -34.28 -29.24 10.47
C TYR A 215 -34.58 -28.70 9.06
N MET A 216 -35.86 -28.64 8.68
CA MET A 216 -36.30 -28.16 7.37
C MET A 216 -35.98 -26.67 7.17
N ASP A 217 -36.13 -25.84 8.20
CA ASP A 217 -35.82 -24.41 8.12
C ASP A 217 -34.31 -24.17 8.05
N ILE A 218 -33.52 -24.93 8.82
CA ILE A 218 -32.06 -24.87 8.76
C ILE A 218 -31.59 -25.25 7.36
N GLN A 219 -32.09 -26.37 6.80
CA GLN A 219 -31.74 -26.81 5.46
C GLN A 219 -32.15 -25.77 4.40
N ALA A 220 -33.34 -25.17 4.51
CA ALA A 220 -33.78 -24.12 3.60
C ALA A 220 -32.87 -22.86 3.67
N MET A 221 -32.36 -22.52 4.86
CA MET A 221 -31.39 -21.41 5.01
C MET A 221 -30.03 -21.77 4.43
N GLU A 222 -29.55 -23.01 4.60
CA GLU A 222 -28.31 -23.52 4.00
C GLU A 222 -28.40 -23.51 2.45
N GLU A 223 -29.49 -24.02 1.88
CA GLU A 223 -29.76 -23.96 0.44
C GLU A 223 -29.86 -22.52 -0.07
N ASN A 224 -30.44 -21.62 0.70
CA ASN A 224 -30.48 -20.20 0.34
C ASN A 224 -29.08 -19.56 0.36
N LEU A 225 -28.19 -19.95 1.29
CA LEU A 225 -26.79 -19.51 1.28
C LEU A 225 -26.03 -20.07 0.07
N LEU A 226 -26.25 -21.34 -0.29
CA LEU A 226 -25.68 -21.95 -1.50
C LEU A 226 -26.14 -21.19 -2.76
N ARG A 227 -27.44 -20.90 -2.88
CA ARG A 227 -27.97 -20.11 -3.99
C ARG A 227 -27.38 -18.70 -4.04
N ILE A 228 -27.16 -18.05 -2.89
CA ILE A 228 -26.48 -16.75 -2.85
C ILE A 228 -25.04 -16.89 -3.40
N SER A 229 -24.31 -17.93 -3.00
CA SER A 229 -22.97 -18.20 -3.52
C SER A 229 -22.96 -18.47 -5.03
N GLU A 230 -23.95 -19.20 -5.56
CA GLU A 230 -24.11 -19.43 -7.00
C GLU A 230 -24.39 -18.12 -7.75
N THR A 231 -25.33 -17.31 -7.25
CA THR A 231 -25.62 -15.99 -7.86
C THR A 231 -24.42 -15.04 -7.80
N TRP A 232 -23.62 -15.11 -6.73
CA TRP A 232 -22.38 -14.36 -6.59
C TRP A 232 -21.39 -14.74 -7.69
N ASN A 233 -21.19 -16.04 -7.93
CA ASN A 233 -20.32 -16.52 -8.99
C ASN A 233 -20.84 -16.15 -10.38
N ALA A 234 -22.15 -16.25 -10.60
CA ALA A 234 -22.78 -15.86 -11.86
C ALA A 234 -22.54 -14.37 -12.19
N TYR A 235 -22.72 -13.46 -11.24
CA TYR A 235 -22.43 -12.03 -11.45
C TYR A 235 -20.95 -11.75 -11.74
N ASN A 236 -20.04 -12.49 -11.11
CA ASN A 236 -18.61 -12.38 -11.43
C ASN A 236 -18.32 -12.82 -12.88
N SER A 237 -18.86 -13.95 -13.31
CA SER A 237 -18.71 -14.45 -14.67
C SER A 237 -19.36 -13.51 -15.70
N GLU A 238 -20.55 -12.99 -15.41
CA GLU A 238 -21.24 -12.02 -16.28
C GLU A 238 -20.47 -10.70 -16.43
N PHE A 239 -19.77 -10.26 -15.38
CA PHE A 239 -18.87 -9.11 -15.47
C PHE A 239 -17.65 -9.40 -16.36
N GLU A 240 -17.01 -10.56 -16.18
CA GLU A 240 -15.85 -10.99 -16.96
C GLU A 240 -16.19 -11.22 -18.45
N GLU A 241 -17.39 -11.69 -18.74
CA GLU A 241 -17.89 -11.91 -20.11
C GLU A 241 -18.50 -10.66 -20.77
N SER A 242 -18.72 -9.59 -20.00
CA SER A 242 -19.35 -8.36 -20.49
C SER A 242 -18.59 -7.71 -21.64
N ASP A 243 -19.33 -7.08 -22.54
CA ASP A 243 -18.73 -6.36 -23.68
C ASP A 243 -17.89 -5.18 -23.20
N GLU A 244 -18.28 -4.51 -22.11
CA GLU A 244 -17.51 -3.43 -21.49
C GLU A 244 -16.14 -3.92 -21.00
N PHE A 245 -16.06 -5.08 -20.34
CA PHE A 245 -14.79 -5.68 -19.92
C PHE A 245 -13.91 -6.03 -21.13
N LYS A 246 -14.48 -6.68 -22.14
CA LYS A 246 -13.76 -7.05 -23.37
C LYS A 246 -13.28 -5.82 -24.15
N LEU A 247 -14.08 -4.75 -24.21
CA LEU A 247 -13.72 -3.50 -24.87
C LEU A 247 -12.63 -2.77 -24.10
N PHE A 248 -12.69 -2.73 -22.78
CA PHE A 248 -11.63 -2.17 -21.94
C PHE A 248 -10.31 -2.91 -22.18
N MET A 249 -10.33 -4.24 -22.14
CA MET A 249 -9.15 -5.07 -22.44
C MET A 249 -8.55 -4.79 -23.82
N LYS A 250 -9.36 -4.55 -24.85
CA LYS A 250 -8.90 -4.19 -26.20
C LYS A 250 -8.31 -2.79 -26.31
N ARG A 251 -8.70 -1.86 -25.44
CA ARG A 251 -8.20 -0.47 -25.41
C ARG A 251 -6.88 -0.34 -24.67
N LEU A 252 -6.52 -1.32 -23.84
CA LEU A 252 -5.27 -1.28 -23.09
C LEU A 252 -4.07 -1.32 -24.05
N PRO A 253 -3.06 -0.45 -23.84
CA PRO A 253 -1.87 -0.43 -24.68
C PRO A 253 -1.03 -1.69 -24.48
N VAL A 254 -0.67 -2.35 -25.59
CA VAL A 254 0.11 -3.60 -25.62
C VAL A 254 1.59 -3.38 -25.99
N ASN A 255 1.99 -2.11 -26.05
CA ASN A 255 3.30 -1.69 -26.54
C ASN A 255 4.37 -1.65 -25.43
N TYR A 256 3.94 -1.58 -24.17
CA TYR A 256 4.76 -1.52 -22.97
C TYR A 256 4.02 -2.21 -21.81
N PHE A 257 4.75 -2.50 -20.73
CA PHE A 257 4.20 -3.18 -19.57
C PHE A 257 3.30 -2.25 -18.74
N LEU A 258 2.22 -2.80 -18.19
CA LEU A 258 1.22 -2.08 -17.42
C LEU A 258 1.18 -2.57 -15.98
N ASN A 259 1.70 -1.74 -15.09
CA ASN A 259 1.59 -1.89 -13.65
C ASN A 259 0.13 -1.78 -13.18
N THR A 260 -0.18 -2.29 -12.00
CA THR A 260 -1.53 -2.20 -11.41
C THR A 260 -2.03 -0.76 -11.30
N SER A 261 -1.15 0.19 -11.01
CA SER A 261 -1.46 1.63 -10.92
C SER A 261 -1.84 2.25 -12.27
N THR A 262 -1.15 1.89 -13.35
CA THR A 262 -1.45 2.42 -14.69
C THR A 262 -2.74 1.83 -15.24
N VAL A 263 -2.98 0.53 -15.02
CA VAL A 263 -4.26 -0.12 -15.33
C VAL A 263 -5.40 0.54 -14.54
N MET A 264 -5.21 0.83 -13.26
CA MET A 264 -6.21 1.52 -12.44
C MET A 264 -6.49 2.94 -12.95
N HIS A 265 -5.47 3.70 -13.36
CA HIS A 265 -5.68 5.02 -13.97
C HIS A 265 -6.50 4.92 -15.26
N LEU A 266 -6.15 4.01 -16.16
CA LEU A 266 -6.91 3.78 -17.42
C LEU A 266 -8.33 3.29 -17.14
N TRP A 267 -8.52 2.47 -16.11
CA TRP A 267 -9.84 2.06 -15.63
C TRP A 267 -10.66 3.27 -15.24
N THR A 268 -10.15 4.15 -14.38
CA THR A 268 -10.90 5.34 -13.92
C THR A 268 -11.24 6.32 -15.04
N MET A 269 -10.46 6.33 -16.13
CA MET A 269 -10.72 7.14 -17.32
C MET A 269 -11.84 6.55 -18.19
N ASP A 270 -12.09 5.24 -18.16
CA ASP A 270 -13.17 4.60 -18.90
C ASP A 270 -14.50 4.61 -18.11
N SER A 271 -15.31 5.64 -18.35
CA SER A 271 -16.60 5.81 -17.67
C SER A 271 -17.59 4.65 -17.86
N ASN A 272 -17.53 3.93 -18.98
CA ASN A 272 -18.44 2.80 -19.23
C ASN A 272 -18.04 1.60 -18.39
N PHE A 273 -16.74 1.29 -18.36
CA PHE A 273 -16.21 0.21 -17.55
C PHE A 273 -16.39 0.47 -16.05
N GLN A 274 -16.10 1.70 -15.61
CA GLN A 274 -16.31 2.14 -14.23
C GLN A 274 -17.76 1.96 -13.78
N ARG A 275 -18.74 2.39 -14.60
CA ARG A 275 -20.17 2.20 -14.29
C ARG A 275 -20.56 0.73 -14.18
N ARG A 276 -20.06 -0.14 -15.07
CA ARG A 276 -20.33 -1.58 -15.02
C ARG A 276 -19.75 -2.22 -13.75
N TYR A 277 -18.58 -1.79 -13.31
CA TYR A 277 -18.00 -2.24 -12.04
C TYR A 277 -18.78 -1.75 -10.82
N GLU A 278 -19.21 -0.49 -10.80
CA GLU A 278 -20.05 0.04 -9.71
C GLU A 278 -21.38 -0.72 -9.59
N GLN A 279 -21.98 -1.12 -10.71
CA GLN A 279 -23.16 -2.00 -10.72
C GLN A 279 -22.87 -3.36 -10.08
N LEU A 280 -21.72 -3.97 -10.41
CA LEU A 280 -21.29 -5.23 -9.80
C LEU A 280 -21.07 -5.07 -8.29
N GLU A 281 -20.36 -4.02 -7.87
CA GLU A 281 -20.05 -3.75 -6.47
C GLU A 281 -21.32 -3.53 -5.65
N ASN A 282 -22.28 -2.77 -6.18
CA ASN A 282 -23.57 -2.56 -5.52
C ASN A 282 -24.39 -3.85 -5.41
N SER A 283 -24.41 -4.67 -6.46
CA SER A 283 -25.08 -5.97 -6.46
C SER A 283 -24.44 -6.94 -5.44
N MET A 284 -23.11 -6.95 -5.37
CA MET A 284 -22.35 -7.72 -4.38
C MET A 284 -22.63 -7.25 -2.95
N LYS A 285 -22.63 -5.94 -2.69
CA LYS A 285 -22.96 -5.39 -1.36
C LYS A 285 -24.36 -5.83 -0.92
N GLN A 286 -25.35 -5.80 -1.81
CA GLN A 286 -26.71 -6.27 -1.52
C GLN A 286 -26.75 -7.78 -1.21
N LEU A 287 -26.09 -8.61 -2.01
CA LEU A 287 -26.00 -10.05 -1.78
C LEU A 287 -25.28 -10.38 -0.47
N PHE A 288 -24.21 -9.66 -0.13
CA PHE A 288 -23.47 -9.83 1.10
C PHE A 288 -24.33 -9.52 2.32
N LEU A 289 -25.07 -8.39 2.31
CA LEU A 289 -26.01 -8.06 3.39
C LEU A 289 -27.12 -9.12 3.53
N LYS A 290 -27.60 -9.69 2.42
CA LYS A 290 -28.59 -10.78 2.42
C LYS A 290 -28.01 -12.07 3.01
N ALA A 291 -26.77 -12.42 2.65
CA ALA A 291 -26.05 -13.56 3.22
C ALA A 291 -25.87 -13.37 4.74
N GLN A 292 -25.41 -12.20 5.17
CA GLN A 292 -25.23 -11.88 6.59
C GLN A 292 -26.54 -12.02 7.37
N LYS A 293 -27.66 -11.48 6.87
CA LYS A 293 -28.98 -11.65 7.49
C LYS A 293 -29.41 -13.13 7.58
N THR A 294 -29.14 -13.90 6.53
CA THR A 294 -29.44 -15.34 6.48
C THR A 294 -28.62 -16.11 7.53
N VAL A 295 -27.32 -15.79 7.66
CA VAL A 295 -26.43 -16.37 8.67
C VAL A 295 -26.91 -16.02 10.09
N HIS A 296 -27.29 -14.78 10.36
CA HIS A 296 -27.83 -14.41 11.68
C HIS A 296 -29.12 -15.18 12.01
N LYS A 297 -30.01 -15.34 11.03
CA LYS A 297 -31.23 -16.14 11.21
C LYS A 297 -30.90 -17.61 11.47
N LEU A 298 -29.94 -18.16 10.74
CA LEU A 298 -29.49 -19.54 10.88
C LEU A 298 -28.81 -19.79 12.24
N PHE A 299 -28.00 -18.86 12.75
CA PHE A 299 -27.51 -18.90 14.14
C PHE A 299 -28.63 -18.85 15.18
N GLY A 300 -29.67 -18.04 14.93
CA GLY A 300 -30.86 -18.00 15.79
C GLY A 300 -31.59 -19.35 15.84
N LEU A 301 -31.77 -19.99 14.69
CA LEU A 301 -32.42 -21.31 14.57
C LEU A 301 -31.55 -22.44 15.16
N SER A 302 -30.22 -22.33 15.07
CA SER A 302 -29.30 -23.36 15.55
C SER A 302 -28.87 -23.18 17.01
N LYS A 303 -29.25 -22.10 17.71
CA LYS A 303 -28.78 -21.75 19.06
C LYS A 303 -28.90 -22.90 20.07
N ARG A 304 -29.93 -23.75 19.92
CA ARG A 304 -30.26 -24.86 20.83
C ARG A 304 -30.29 -26.21 20.11
N CYS A 305 -29.73 -26.28 18.90
CA CYS A 305 -29.61 -27.52 18.13
C CYS A 305 -28.19 -28.08 18.25
N HIS A 306 -28.05 -29.41 18.27
CA HIS A 306 -26.75 -30.08 18.25
C HIS A 306 -26.09 -30.05 16.86
N LYS A 307 -26.86 -29.85 15.79
CA LYS A 307 -26.36 -29.76 14.42
C LYS A 307 -25.60 -28.45 14.21
N GLN A 308 -24.33 -28.57 13.81
CA GLN A 308 -23.54 -27.43 13.37
C GLN A 308 -23.96 -27.05 11.94
N PRO A 309 -24.42 -25.82 11.69
CA PRO A 309 -24.86 -25.44 10.37
C PRO A 309 -23.66 -25.15 9.45
N LEU A 310 -23.80 -25.51 8.17
CA LEU A 310 -22.75 -25.30 7.17
C LEU A 310 -22.80 -23.86 6.65
N ILE A 311 -21.88 -23.01 7.13
CA ILE A 311 -21.79 -21.61 6.71
C ILE A 311 -20.61 -21.43 5.76
N ARG A 312 -20.90 -21.21 4.47
CA ARG A 312 -19.93 -20.76 3.48
C ARG A 312 -20.30 -19.36 3.00
N MET A 313 -19.55 -18.37 3.45
CA MET A 313 -19.75 -16.98 3.03
C MET A 313 -19.02 -16.70 1.72
N PRO A 314 -19.62 -15.95 0.79
CA PRO A 314 -18.93 -15.50 -0.40
C PRO A 314 -17.80 -14.54 -0.01
N ARG A 315 -16.62 -14.73 -0.61
CA ARG A 315 -15.47 -13.85 -0.39
C ARG A 315 -15.58 -12.62 -1.29
N GLN A 316 -15.57 -11.43 -0.69
CA GLN A 316 -15.57 -10.18 -1.44
C GLN A 316 -14.28 -10.05 -2.26
N ARG A 317 -14.42 -9.82 -3.57
CA ARG A 317 -13.31 -9.53 -4.48
C ARG A 317 -13.08 -8.03 -4.49
N SER A 318 -11.90 -7.60 -4.06
CA SER A 318 -11.49 -6.19 -4.09
C SER A 318 -11.17 -5.73 -5.52
N SER A 319 -10.99 -4.43 -5.73
CA SER A 319 -10.46 -3.88 -6.99
C SER A 319 -9.12 -4.52 -7.36
N ASN A 320 -8.23 -4.75 -6.39
CA ASN A 320 -6.93 -5.41 -6.61
C ASN A 320 -7.07 -6.83 -7.19
N TYR A 321 -8.09 -7.59 -6.78
CA TYR A 321 -8.35 -8.90 -7.38
C TYR A 321 -8.61 -8.77 -8.89
N TRP A 322 -9.40 -7.79 -9.30
CA TRP A 322 -9.72 -7.55 -10.70
C TRP A 322 -8.54 -6.97 -11.49
N LEU A 323 -7.73 -6.11 -10.88
CA LEU A 323 -6.49 -5.62 -11.50
C LEU A 323 -5.52 -6.77 -11.78
N ASN A 324 -5.32 -7.67 -10.80
CA ASN A 324 -4.49 -8.86 -10.98
C ASN A 324 -5.10 -9.81 -12.02
N ARG A 325 -6.44 -9.92 -12.07
CA ARG A 325 -7.15 -10.70 -13.09
C ARG A 325 -6.93 -10.12 -14.49
N ILE A 326 -6.98 -8.79 -14.65
CA ILE A 326 -6.69 -8.10 -15.91
C ILE A 326 -5.24 -8.33 -16.34
N GLN A 327 -4.27 -8.17 -15.43
CA GLN A 327 -2.86 -8.47 -15.73
C GLN A 327 -2.65 -9.94 -16.11
N SER A 328 -3.36 -10.86 -15.45
CA SER A 328 -3.33 -12.28 -15.81
C SER A 328 -3.88 -12.53 -17.22
N PHE A 329 -4.91 -11.81 -17.65
CA PHE A 329 -5.39 -11.88 -19.02
C PHE A 329 -4.41 -11.29 -20.05
N LEU A 330 -3.63 -10.28 -19.67
CA LEU A 330 -2.64 -9.65 -20.54
C LEU A 330 -1.37 -10.51 -20.68
N TYR A 331 -0.88 -11.07 -19.58
CA TYR A 331 0.46 -11.67 -19.52
C TYR A 331 0.46 -13.17 -19.27
N CYS A 332 -0.63 -13.76 -18.77
CA CYS A 332 -0.69 -15.17 -18.40
C CYS A 332 -1.82 -15.90 -19.13
N ASN A 333 -2.02 -15.59 -20.40
CA ASN A 333 -3.07 -16.15 -21.23
C ASN A 333 -2.50 -16.64 -22.57
N GLU A 334 -1.78 -17.76 -22.52
CA GLU A 334 -1.35 -18.49 -23.71
C GLU A 334 -2.07 -19.84 -23.80
N ASN A 335 -2.36 -20.28 -25.02
CA ASN A 335 -3.02 -21.57 -25.31
C ASN A 335 -4.42 -21.76 -24.67
N GLY A 336 -5.11 -20.68 -24.29
CA GLY A 336 -6.44 -20.71 -23.69
C GLY A 336 -6.47 -21.13 -22.22
N LEU A 337 -5.31 -21.23 -21.57
CA LEU A 337 -5.18 -21.50 -20.14
C LEU A 337 -4.80 -20.21 -19.41
N LEU A 338 -5.71 -19.72 -18.57
CA LEU A 338 -5.48 -18.52 -17.77
C LEU A 338 -4.70 -18.86 -16.49
N GLY A 339 -3.47 -18.36 -16.39
CA GLY A 339 -2.66 -18.39 -15.18
C GLY A 339 -2.97 -17.23 -14.22
N SER A 340 -2.23 -17.15 -13.12
CA SER A 340 -2.23 -15.99 -12.22
C SER A 340 -0.91 -15.24 -12.34
N PHE A 341 -0.97 -13.94 -12.64
CA PHE A 341 0.21 -13.09 -12.71
C PHE A 341 0.61 -12.55 -11.34
N SER A 342 1.92 -12.49 -11.08
CA SER A 342 2.52 -11.83 -9.91
C SER A 342 3.37 -10.65 -10.38
N GLU A 343 2.99 -9.43 -9.97
CA GLU A 343 3.71 -8.20 -10.30
C GLU A 343 5.07 -8.11 -9.57
N ASP A 344 5.23 -8.70 -8.38
CA ASP A 344 6.52 -8.63 -7.65
C ASP A 344 7.63 -9.44 -8.32
N THR A 345 7.25 -10.58 -8.90
CA THR A 345 8.18 -11.53 -9.51
C THR A 345 8.17 -11.48 -11.03
N HIS A 346 7.23 -10.74 -11.64
CA HIS A 346 6.96 -10.75 -13.08
C HIS A 346 6.78 -12.16 -13.66
N THR A 347 6.17 -13.07 -12.88
CA THR A 347 5.95 -14.47 -13.28
C THR A 347 4.47 -14.85 -13.25
N CYS A 348 4.12 -15.80 -14.12
CA CYS A 348 2.82 -16.45 -14.17
C CYS A 348 2.88 -17.78 -13.42
N THR A 349 1.87 -18.06 -12.59
CA THR A 349 1.62 -19.39 -12.03
C THR A 349 0.50 -20.07 -12.82
N CYS A 350 0.80 -21.18 -13.48
CA CYS A 350 -0.14 -21.90 -14.34
C CYS A 350 -0.85 -23.02 -13.57
N PRO A 351 -2.14 -23.30 -13.86
CA PRO A 351 -2.80 -24.48 -13.32
C PRO A 351 -2.16 -25.78 -13.89
N ASN A 352 -1.91 -26.77 -13.02
CA ASN A 352 -1.45 -28.14 -13.36
C ASN A 352 -0.03 -28.31 -13.93
N ASP A 353 1.02 -27.74 -13.33
CA ASP A 353 2.45 -28.05 -13.63
C ASP A 353 2.84 -28.05 -15.14
N GLN A 354 2.05 -27.40 -16.00
CA GLN A 354 2.35 -27.28 -17.42
C GLN A 354 3.27 -26.07 -17.67
N VAL A 355 4.20 -26.25 -18.62
CA VAL A 355 5.47 -25.52 -18.70
C VAL A 355 5.36 -24.08 -19.22
N ALA A 356 4.24 -23.64 -19.81
CA ALA A 356 4.13 -22.24 -20.24
C ALA A 356 2.67 -21.76 -20.41
N CYS A 357 2.16 -21.02 -19.41
CA CYS A 357 1.10 -20.03 -19.60
C CYS A 357 1.66 -18.60 -19.68
N HIS A 358 3.00 -18.47 -19.77
CA HIS A 358 3.69 -17.19 -19.80
C HIS A 358 3.59 -16.55 -21.18
N GLY A 359 2.84 -15.45 -21.27
CA GLY A 359 2.90 -14.54 -22.40
C GLY A 359 4.20 -13.72 -22.42
N PHE A 360 4.52 -13.17 -23.59
CA PHE A 360 5.63 -12.22 -23.73
C PHE A 360 5.41 -10.99 -22.86
N LEU A 361 6.29 -10.77 -21.87
CA LEU A 361 6.25 -9.56 -21.04
C LEU A 361 6.88 -8.38 -21.80
N PRO A 362 6.15 -7.29 -22.07
CA PRO A 362 6.72 -6.10 -22.69
C PRO A 362 7.70 -5.38 -21.74
N CYS A 363 8.51 -4.48 -22.28
CA CYS A 363 9.43 -3.66 -21.49
C CYS A 363 8.67 -2.65 -20.59
N THR A 364 9.25 -2.30 -19.43
CA THR A 364 8.68 -1.34 -18.49
C THR A 364 9.06 0.09 -18.88
N VAL A 365 8.08 0.98 -19.06
CA VAL A 365 8.28 2.39 -19.46
C VAL A 365 7.54 3.31 -18.49
N GLY A 366 8.15 4.44 -18.12
CA GLY A 366 7.57 5.44 -17.21
C GLY A 366 8.61 6.30 -16.49
N ASP A 367 8.14 7.32 -15.79
CA ASP A 367 8.97 8.23 -14.99
C ASP A 367 9.72 7.45 -13.89
N GLY A 368 11.05 7.43 -13.95
CA GLY A 368 11.91 6.70 -13.02
C GLY A 368 12.26 5.26 -13.44
N SER A 369 11.69 4.73 -14.54
CA SER A 369 12.15 3.48 -15.14
C SER A 369 13.36 3.71 -16.06
N ALA A 370 14.23 2.71 -16.24
CA ALA A 370 15.43 2.88 -17.05
C ALA A 370 15.14 3.04 -18.55
N CYS A 371 13.99 2.52 -19.03
CA CYS A 371 13.62 2.45 -20.43
C CYS A 371 12.61 3.54 -20.82
N LEU A 372 12.92 4.31 -21.87
CA LEU A 372 12.08 5.36 -22.44
C LEU A 372 11.09 4.81 -23.47
N SER A 373 11.49 3.83 -24.29
CA SER A 373 10.57 3.20 -25.26
C SER A 373 10.95 1.74 -25.54
N CYS A 374 9.97 0.84 -25.66
CA CYS A 374 10.23 -0.54 -26.09
C CYS A 374 10.64 -0.63 -27.56
N ALA A 375 11.48 -1.61 -27.90
CA ALA A 375 11.88 -1.85 -29.28
C ALA A 375 10.71 -2.38 -30.12
N PRO A 376 10.52 -1.91 -31.37
CA PRO A 376 9.42 -2.34 -32.23
C PRO A 376 9.55 -3.81 -32.66
N ASP A 377 10.78 -4.31 -32.86
CA ASP A 377 11.06 -5.67 -33.34
C ASP A 377 10.92 -6.73 -32.25
N ASN A 378 11.28 -6.39 -31.01
CA ASN A 378 11.16 -7.28 -29.85
C ASN A 378 10.75 -6.48 -28.62
N ARG A 379 9.44 -6.52 -28.30
CA ARG A 379 8.84 -5.72 -27.23
C ARG A 379 9.34 -6.05 -25.83
N THR A 380 10.02 -7.19 -25.66
CA THR A 380 10.68 -7.57 -24.39
C THR A 380 11.94 -6.74 -24.11
N ARG A 381 12.50 -6.07 -25.13
CA ARG A 381 13.72 -5.28 -25.05
C ARG A 381 13.40 -3.79 -25.08
N CYS A 382 14.23 -3.02 -24.39
CA CYS A 382 14.23 -1.59 -24.50
C CYS A 382 14.84 -1.14 -25.84
N GLY A 383 14.22 -0.15 -26.49
CA GLY A 383 14.69 0.49 -27.72
C GLY A 383 15.38 1.84 -27.49
N SER A 384 15.01 2.58 -26.44
CA SER A 384 15.69 3.83 -26.03
C SER A 384 15.62 4.01 -24.51
N CYS A 385 16.64 4.62 -23.90
CA CYS A 385 16.76 4.78 -22.45
C CYS A 385 16.46 6.22 -21.99
N ASN A 386 16.01 6.35 -20.74
CA ASN A 386 15.87 7.66 -20.10
C ASN A 386 17.25 8.30 -19.84
N ALA A 387 17.29 9.63 -19.70
CA ALA A 387 18.54 10.37 -19.46
C ALA A 387 19.30 9.81 -18.24
N GLY A 388 20.61 9.58 -18.37
CA GLY A 388 21.45 8.93 -17.36
C GLY A 388 21.44 7.39 -17.40
N TYR A 389 20.90 6.78 -18.46
CA TYR A 389 20.94 5.33 -18.70
C TYR A 389 21.41 5.04 -20.13
N MET A 390 22.30 4.05 -20.31
CA MET A 390 22.79 3.61 -21.61
C MET A 390 22.16 2.28 -22.04
N LEU A 391 21.86 2.15 -23.34
CA LEU A 391 21.28 0.94 -23.91
C LEU A 391 22.37 -0.10 -24.17
N SER A 392 22.32 -1.24 -23.47
CA SER A 392 23.22 -2.37 -23.67
C SER A 392 22.41 -3.66 -23.86
N GLN A 393 22.53 -4.29 -25.03
CA GLN A 393 21.84 -5.55 -25.36
C GLN A 393 20.32 -5.56 -25.10
N GLY A 394 19.64 -4.42 -25.28
CA GLY A 394 18.19 -4.31 -25.07
C GLY A 394 17.78 -4.08 -23.61
N LEU A 395 18.72 -3.79 -22.71
CA LEU A 395 18.48 -3.37 -21.33
C LEU A 395 19.12 -1.99 -21.10
N CYS A 396 18.40 -1.12 -20.40
CA CYS A 396 18.93 0.18 -19.99
C CYS A 396 19.65 0.01 -18.66
N LYS A 397 20.97 0.24 -18.66
CA LYS A 397 21.77 0.26 -17.44
C LYS A 397 22.01 1.70 -17.03
N PRO A 398 21.99 2.01 -15.72
CA PRO A 398 22.36 3.35 -15.26
C PRO A 398 23.76 3.65 -15.80
N GLU A 399 23.93 4.84 -16.34
CA GLU A 399 25.21 5.42 -16.74
C GLU A 399 25.95 5.78 -15.45
N VAL A 400 26.37 4.75 -14.72
CA VAL A 400 27.23 4.88 -13.55
C VAL A 400 28.60 5.20 -14.11
N ALA A 401 29.16 6.36 -13.74
CA ALA A 401 30.57 6.62 -13.96
C ALA A 401 31.37 5.42 -13.42
N GLU A 402 32.31 4.89 -14.22
CA GLU A 402 33.27 3.93 -13.68
C GLU A 402 33.96 4.55 -12.46
N SER A 403 34.38 3.71 -11.50
CA SER A 403 35.01 4.17 -10.26
C SER A 403 36.08 5.22 -10.57
N THR A 404 35.90 6.46 -10.07
CA THR A 404 36.86 7.55 -10.29
C THR A 404 38.18 7.35 -9.53
N GLU A 405 38.31 6.25 -8.78
CA GLU A 405 39.52 5.85 -8.06
C GLU A 405 40.74 5.65 -8.96
N HIS A 406 40.52 5.27 -10.23
CA HIS A 406 41.60 5.12 -11.20
C HIS A 406 42.24 6.48 -11.58
N TYR A 407 41.51 7.60 -11.41
CA TYR A 407 42.02 8.95 -11.69
C TYR A 407 42.69 9.58 -10.46
N ILE A 408 42.01 9.54 -9.29
CA ILE A 408 42.51 10.07 -8.02
C ILE A 408 42.03 9.19 -6.86
N GLY A 409 42.97 8.52 -6.17
CA GLY A 409 42.66 7.67 -5.03
C GLY A 409 42.38 8.47 -3.75
N PHE A 410 41.12 8.54 -3.31
CA PHE A 410 40.70 9.26 -2.09
C PHE A 410 40.66 8.41 -0.80
N GLU A 411 40.96 7.11 -0.88
CA GLU A 411 40.85 6.19 0.26
C GLU A 411 41.85 6.53 1.38
N THR A 412 41.32 6.87 2.56
CA THR A 412 42.03 6.74 3.84
C THR A 412 41.02 6.48 4.96
N ASP A 413 41.14 5.30 5.61
CA ASP A 413 40.31 4.82 6.72
C ASP A 413 40.77 5.30 8.11
N LEU A 414 41.58 6.37 8.18
CA LEU A 414 42.12 6.84 9.46
C LEU A 414 41.11 7.74 10.18
N GLN A 415 40.57 7.23 11.29
CA GLN A 415 39.70 8.00 12.20
C GLN A 415 40.48 9.17 12.83
N ASP A 416 39.81 10.29 13.07
CA ASP A 416 40.44 11.53 13.58
C ASP A 416 41.20 11.34 14.91
N LEU A 417 40.74 10.43 15.78
CA LEU A 417 41.40 10.10 17.05
C LEU A 417 42.74 9.38 16.86
N GLU A 418 42.78 8.39 15.96
CA GLU A 418 44.01 7.67 15.62
C GLU A 418 45.03 8.61 14.98
N MET A 419 44.58 9.47 14.06
CA MET A 419 45.41 10.48 13.44
C MET A 419 45.98 11.47 14.45
N LYS A 420 45.18 11.99 15.39
CA LYS A 420 45.68 12.90 16.43
C LYS A 420 46.76 12.23 17.28
N TYR A 421 46.58 10.95 17.62
CA TYR A 421 47.59 10.18 18.36
C TYR A 421 48.89 10.01 17.55
N LEU A 422 48.80 9.65 16.27
CA LEU A 422 49.97 9.49 15.39
C LEU A 422 50.73 10.82 15.17
N LEU A 423 50.01 11.93 15.01
CA LEU A 423 50.59 13.28 14.88
C LEU A 423 51.32 13.70 16.17
N GLN A 424 50.72 13.48 17.34
CA GLN A 424 51.35 13.78 18.63
C GLN A 424 52.60 12.93 18.89
N LYS A 425 52.62 11.68 18.39
CA LYS A 425 53.78 10.79 18.48
C LYS A 425 54.82 11.01 17.37
N THR A 426 54.57 11.93 16.43
CA THR A 426 55.45 12.18 15.28
C THR A 426 55.81 10.89 14.54
N ASP A 427 54.81 10.04 14.30
CA ASP A 427 55.02 8.73 13.66
C ASP A 427 55.47 8.92 12.20
N ARG A 428 56.55 8.24 11.80
CA ARG A 428 57.10 8.33 10.43
C ARG A 428 56.16 7.79 9.37
N ARG A 429 55.16 6.97 9.72
CA ARG A 429 54.19 6.41 8.77
C ARG A 429 53.30 7.48 8.11
N ILE A 430 53.09 8.59 8.80
CA ILE A 430 52.30 9.73 8.31
C ILE A 430 53.21 10.89 7.87
N GLU A 431 54.51 10.68 7.74
CA GLU A 431 55.45 11.72 7.28
C GLU A 431 55.46 11.79 5.75
N VAL A 432 55.16 12.97 5.20
CA VAL A 432 55.31 13.22 3.77
C VAL A 432 56.67 13.85 3.53
N HIS A 433 57.46 13.25 2.63
CA HIS A 433 58.77 13.78 2.28
C HIS A 433 58.62 15.19 1.68
N ALA A 434 59.18 16.19 2.36
CA ALA A 434 59.23 17.56 1.89
C ALA A 434 60.65 18.12 2.01
N ILE A 435 61.11 18.78 0.96
CA ILE A 435 62.43 19.40 0.89
C ILE A 435 62.34 20.80 1.47
N PHE A 436 63.16 21.07 2.48
CA PHE A 436 63.30 22.41 3.05
C PHE A 436 64.14 23.31 2.13
N ILE A 437 63.60 24.48 1.81
CA ILE A 437 64.20 25.52 0.98
C ILE A 437 64.03 26.85 1.71
N SER A 438 65.14 27.50 2.08
CA SER A 438 65.14 28.87 2.60
C SER A 438 66.42 29.58 2.21
N ASN A 439 66.30 30.86 1.88
CA ASN A 439 67.44 31.75 1.64
C ASN A 439 67.91 32.43 2.93
N ASP A 440 67.09 32.40 3.98
CA ASP A 440 67.33 33.16 5.21
C ASP A 440 68.05 32.34 6.28
N MET A 441 67.84 31.02 6.34
CA MET A 441 68.44 30.16 7.37
C MET A 441 68.66 28.71 6.91
N ARG A 442 69.52 28.00 7.63
CA ARG A 442 69.73 26.56 7.46
C ARG A 442 69.23 25.81 8.70
N LEU A 443 68.58 24.67 8.49
CA LEU A 443 68.18 23.79 9.59
C LEU A 443 69.40 23.39 10.43
N ASN A 444 69.17 23.20 11.72
CA ASN A 444 70.19 22.87 12.73
C ASN A 444 71.30 23.93 12.92
N SER A 445 71.11 25.17 12.46
CA SER A 445 72.03 26.28 12.72
C SER A 445 71.41 27.36 13.59
N TRP A 446 72.21 27.98 14.46
CA TRP A 446 71.79 29.15 15.25
C TRP A 446 71.84 30.39 14.36
N PHE A 447 70.79 31.21 14.41
CA PHE A 447 70.71 32.46 13.69
C PHE A 447 70.11 33.55 14.59
N ASP A 448 70.40 34.81 14.24
CA ASP A 448 69.83 35.98 14.90
C ASP A 448 68.52 36.37 14.19
N PRO A 449 67.35 36.26 14.85
CA PRO A 449 66.08 36.59 14.23
C PRO A 449 65.85 38.10 14.05
N SER A 450 66.70 38.96 14.62
CA SER A 450 66.60 40.42 14.47
C SER A 450 67.04 40.91 13.09
N TRP A 451 67.86 40.15 12.36
CA TRP A 451 68.46 40.57 11.09
C TRP A 451 67.41 40.77 9.97
N ARG A 452 66.26 40.08 10.03
CA ARG A 452 65.16 40.25 9.06
C ARG A 452 63.80 40.23 9.74
N LYS A 453 62.94 41.20 9.38
CA LYS A 453 61.55 41.32 9.89
C LYS A 453 60.67 40.10 9.57
N ARG A 454 60.95 39.39 8.48
CA ARG A 454 60.19 38.22 8.02
C ARG A 454 61.18 37.23 7.40
N MET A 455 61.25 36.02 7.94
CA MET A 455 62.01 34.92 7.36
C MET A 455 61.05 33.97 6.66
N LEU A 456 61.38 33.57 5.43
CA LEU A 456 60.56 32.66 4.64
C LEU A 456 61.16 31.25 4.66
N LEU A 457 60.37 30.32 5.18
CA LEU A 457 60.69 28.90 5.22
C LEU A 457 59.78 28.19 4.23
N THR A 458 60.33 27.54 3.21
CA THR A 458 59.52 26.84 2.21
C THR A 458 59.76 25.33 2.30
N LEU A 459 58.68 24.56 2.34
CA LEU A 459 58.71 23.10 2.22
C LEU A 459 58.10 22.75 0.87
N LYS A 460 58.84 21.99 0.05
CA LYS A 460 58.35 21.54 -1.26
C LYS A 460 58.29 20.01 -1.27
N SER A 461 57.10 19.44 -1.47
CA SER A 461 56.93 17.98 -1.48
C SER A 461 57.55 17.35 -2.73
N ASN A 462 57.42 18.04 -3.88
CA ASN A 462 57.67 17.44 -5.17
C ASN A 462 58.70 18.23 -5.99
N LYS A 463 59.82 17.59 -6.34
CA LYS A 463 60.86 18.20 -7.18
C LYS A 463 60.71 17.84 -8.66
N TYR A 464 60.06 16.72 -8.96
CA TYR A 464 59.87 16.17 -10.31
C TYR A 464 58.38 15.90 -10.57
N LYS A 465 57.96 15.68 -11.83
CA LYS A 465 56.56 15.32 -12.15
C LYS A 465 56.19 13.98 -11.49
N SER A 466 55.67 13.96 -10.27
CA SER A 466 55.17 12.72 -9.67
C SER A 466 53.73 12.47 -10.08
N SER A 467 53.38 11.21 -10.31
CA SER A 467 52.02 10.68 -10.33
C SER A 467 51.41 10.62 -8.92
N LEU A 468 51.83 11.54 -8.04
CA LEU A 468 51.44 11.61 -6.64
C LEU A 468 51.03 13.04 -6.30
N VAL A 469 49.90 13.17 -5.62
CA VAL A 469 49.44 14.41 -5.02
C VAL A 469 49.42 14.23 -3.51
N HIS A 470 49.85 15.25 -2.75
CA HIS A 470 50.01 15.13 -1.31
C HIS A 470 48.95 15.90 -0.55
N MET A 471 48.49 15.30 0.54
CA MET A 471 47.53 15.88 1.48
C MET A 471 48.23 16.25 2.78
N ILE A 472 47.98 17.45 3.29
CA ILE A 472 48.51 17.89 4.58
C ILE A 472 47.49 17.62 5.69
N LEU A 473 47.94 16.94 6.74
CA LEU A 473 47.19 16.63 7.96
C LEU A 473 47.74 17.36 9.19
N GLY A 474 49.02 17.75 9.15
CA GLY A 474 49.62 18.56 10.20
C GLY A 474 51.04 19.03 9.87
N LEU A 475 51.54 19.93 10.70
CA LEU A 475 52.89 20.49 10.62
C LEU A 475 53.56 20.38 11.99
N SER A 476 54.85 20.06 12.00
CA SER A 476 55.67 20.09 13.21
C SER A 476 56.96 20.86 12.99
N LEU A 477 57.28 21.76 13.90
CA LEU A 477 58.51 22.54 13.91
C LEU A 477 59.17 22.46 15.28
N GLN A 478 60.45 22.13 15.30
CA GLN A 478 61.23 22.15 16.54
C GLN A 478 62.06 23.43 16.60
N ILE A 479 61.69 24.33 17.51
CA ILE A 479 62.33 25.64 17.70
C ILE A 479 63.02 25.68 19.06
N CYS A 480 64.30 26.00 19.06
CA CYS A 480 65.14 26.17 20.23
C CYS A 480 65.55 27.62 20.41
N LEU A 481 65.44 28.11 21.65
CA LEU A 481 65.86 29.44 22.05
C LEU A 481 67.00 29.36 23.06
N THR A 482 67.86 30.37 23.05
CA THR A 482 68.87 30.58 24.09
C THR A 482 68.22 30.89 25.45
N LYS A 483 68.87 30.51 26.56
CA LYS A 483 68.36 30.80 27.92
C LYS A 483 68.24 32.32 28.10
N ASN A 484 67.12 32.79 28.64
CA ASN A 484 66.77 34.21 28.86
C ASN A 484 66.47 35.03 27.58
N SER A 485 66.16 34.38 26.45
CA SER A 485 65.64 35.11 25.28
C SER A 485 64.26 35.70 25.56
N THR A 486 64.05 36.96 25.16
CA THR A 486 62.75 37.65 25.20
C THR A 486 61.94 37.43 23.92
N LEU A 487 62.40 36.57 23.01
CA LEU A 487 61.79 36.36 21.70
C LEU A 487 60.69 35.31 21.75
N GLU A 488 59.56 35.62 21.12
CA GLU A 488 58.47 34.69 20.86
C GLU A 488 58.25 34.54 19.35
N PRO A 489 58.39 33.32 18.79
CA PRO A 489 58.17 33.10 17.37
C PRO A 489 56.67 33.13 17.05
N VAL A 490 56.33 33.80 15.95
CA VAL A 490 54.99 33.86 15.37
C VAL A 490 55.07 33.28 13.97
N LEU A 491 54.25 32.27 13.71
CA LEU A 491 54.22 31.50 12.47
C LEU A 491 52.96 31.84 11.68
N ALA A 492 53.14 32.26 10.42
CA ALA A 492 52.05 32.41 9.47
C ALA A 492 52.26 31.44 8.30
N VAL A 493 51.27 30.59 8.04
CA VAL A 493 51.38 29.49 7.07
C VAL A 493 50.57 29.83 5.82
N TYR A 494 51.20 29.68 4.65
CA TYR A 494 50.59 29.79 3.35
C TYR A 494 50.79 28.48 2.59
N VAL A 495 49.75 27.94 1.99
CA VAL A 495 49.81 26.64 1.32
C VAL A 495 49.45 26.83 -0.16
N ASN A 496 50.26 26.26 -1.04
CA ASN A 496 49.95 26.15 -2.46
C ASN A 496 49.69 24.67 -2.80
N PRO A 497 48.50 24.33 -3.33
CA PRO A 497 48.11 22.94 -3.56
C PRO A 497 48.83 22.25 -4.72
N PHE A 498 49.19 22.98 -5.79
CA PHE A 498 49.70 22.39 -7.05
C PHE A 498 50.84 23.18 -7.70
N GLY A 499 51.34 24.22 -7.04
CA GLY A 499 52.35 25.12 -7.56
C GLY A 499 53.45 25.42 -6.55
N GLY A 500 54.35 26.33 -6.95
CA GLY A 500 55.46 26.81 -6.12
C GLY A 500 55.43 28.32 -5.86
N SER A 501 54.41 29.02 -6.36
CA SER A 501 54.33 30.47 -6.23
C SER A 501 53.68 30.86 -4.91
N HIS A 502 54.33 31.77 -4.21
CA HIS A 502 53.79 32.39 -3.00
C HIS A 502 52.54 33.24 -3.29
N SER A 503 52.45 33.90 -4.45
CA SER A 503 51.27 34.72 -4.82
C SER A 503 50.01 33.91 -5.04
N GLU A 504 50.18 32.64 -5.42
CA GLU A 504 49.12 31.65 -5.67
C GLU A 504 48.86 30.77 -4.43
N SER A 505 49.35 31.19 -3.26
CA SER A 505 49.14 30.45 -2.01
C SER A 505 47.98 31.03 -1.22
N TRP A 506 47.18 30.16 -0.60
CA TRP A 506 46.14 30.61 0.33
C TRP A 506 46.70 30.73 1.75
N PHE A 507 46.17 31.67 2.52
CA PHE A 507 46.56 31.90 3.91
C PHE A 507 45.79 30.98 4.85
N MET A 508 46.50 30.23 5.69
CA MET A 508 45.90 29.36 6.69
C MET A 508 45.49 30.18 7.94
N PRO A 509 44.19 30.29 8.27
CA PRO A 509 43.69 31.16 9.32
C PRO A 509 43.84 30.51 10.70
N VAL A 510 45.09 30.26 11.11
CA VAL A 510 45.43 29.62 12.40
C VAL A 510 44.82 30.44 13.55
N ASN A 511 44.11 29.77 14.46
CA ASN A 511 43.40 30.37 15.60
C ASN A 511 42.21 31.31 15.25
N GLU A 512 41.67 31.23 14.02
CA GLU A 512 40.44 31.95 13.63
C GLU A 512 39.33 30.96 13.25
N ASN A 513 38.05 31.31 13.50
CA ASN A 513 36.88 30.56 13.01
C ASN A 513 36.89 29.03 13.28
N ASN A 514 37.25 28.60 14.50
CA ASN A 514 37.39 27.20 14.92
C ASN A 514 38.51 26.41 14.21
N PHE A 515 39.43 27.10 13.53
CA PHE A 515 40.62 26.49 12.96
C PHE A 515 41.65 26.14 14.06
N PRO A 516 42.40 25.03 13.95
CA PRO A 516 43.37 24.62 14.95
C PRO A 516 44.46 25.66 15.22
N ASP A 517 44.92 25.73 16.48
CA ASP A 517 46.06 26.56 16.90
C ASP A 517 47.32 25.69 17.12
N TRP A 518 48.48 26.33 17.27
CA TRP A 518 49.76 25.68 17.54
C TRP A 518 49.83 25.14 18.98
N GLU A 519 49.95 23.83 19.12
CA GLU A 519 50.27 23.18 20.40
C GLU A 519 51.78 23.23 20.65
N ARG A 520 52.18 23.73 21.83
CA ARG A 520 53.60 23.87 22.23
C ARG A 520 53.96 22.84 23.29
N THR A 521 54.88 21.94 23.00
CA THR A 521 55.40 20.94 23.95
C THR A 521 56.87 21.20 24.25
N LYS A 522 57.23 21.31 25.53
CA LYS A 522 58.60 21.57 25.96
C LYS A 522 59.42 20.28 25.92
N LEU A 523 60.64 20.36 25.39
CA LEU A 523 61.59 19.25 25.38
C LEU A 523 62.54 19.35 26.58
N ASP A 524 62.80 18.24 27.26
CA ASP A 524 63.72 18.13 28.39
C ASP A 524 65.19 18.19 27.91
N LEU A 525 65.61 19.38 27.51
CA LEU A 525 66.98 19.69 27.10
C LEU A 525 67.47 20.91 27.91
N PRO A 526 68.80 21.10 28.03
CA PRO A 526 69.36 22.27 28.72
C PRO A 526 68.99 23.60 28.03
N LEU A 527 68.46 23.58 26.81
CA LEU A 527 68.00 24.74 26.04
C LEU A 527 66.47 24.86 26.12
N GLN A 528 65.91 26.05 25.93
CA GLN A 528 64.45 26.23 25.82
C GLN A 528 63.98 25.79 24.43
N CYS A 529 63.92 24.48 24.21
CA CYS A 529 63.43 23.87 22.98
C CYS A 529 61.96 23.47 23.11
N TYR A 530 61.16 23.87 22.12
CA TYR A 530 59.74 23.56 22.03
C TYR A 530 59.43 22.91 20.67
N ASN A 531 58.61 21.87 20.69
CA ASN A 531 57.95 21.34 19.51
C ASN A 531 56.62 22.08 19.33
N TRP A 532 56.47 22.66 18.15
CA TRP A 532 55.28 23.37 17.70
C TRP A 532 54.54 22.46 16.74
N THR A 533 53.38 21.97 17.14
CA THR A 533 52.58 21.05 16.34
C THR A 533 51.23 21.66 15.99
N LEU A 534 50.91 21.71 14.70
CA LEU A 534 49.61 22.14 14.17
C LEU A 534 48.88 20.91 13.64
N THR A 535 47.76 20.52 14.27
CA THR A 535 46.97 19.34 13.89
C THR A 535 45.71 19.76 13.14
N LEU A 536 45.63 19.49 11.83
CA LEU A 536 44.48 19.85 10.98
C LEU A 536 43.37 18.79 11.02
N GLY A 537 43.74 17.51 11.08
CA GLY A 537 42.80 16.38 11.05
C GLY A 537 42.06 16.24 9.71
N ASN A 538 41.02 15.39 9.63
CA ASN A 538 40.30 15.17 8.36
C ASN A 538 39.39 16.35 8.01
N LYS A 539 38.98 17.14 8.99
CA LYS A 539 38.10 18.30 8.79
C LYS A 539 38.77 19.43 8.01
N TRP A 540 40.07 19.66 8.22
CA TRP A 540 40.80 20.79 7.65
C TRP A 540 41.94 20.36 6.71
N LYS A 541 41.93 19.11 6.23
CA LYS A 541 42.95 18.60 5.31
C LYS A 541 42.82 19.27 3.94
N THR A 542 43.97 19.59 3.35
CA THR A 542 44.02 20.22 2.02
C THR A 542 45.16 19.64 1.19
N PHE A 543 45.12 19.85 -0.12
CA PHE A 543 46.25 19.55 -0.99
C PHE A 543 47.44 20.48 -0.68
N PHE A 544 48.65 19.96 -0.85
CA PHE A 544 49.87 20.78 -0.82
C PHE A 544 50.92 20.27 -1.80
N GLU A 545 51.62 21.22 -2.40
CA GLU A 545 52.88 20.99 -3.12
C GLU A 545 53.99 21.86 -2.53
N THR A 546 53.64 23.11 -2.17
CA THR A 546 54.52 23.98 -1.38
C THR A 546 53.81 24.54 -0.16
N VAL A 547 54.53 24.57 0.97
CA VAL A 547 54.11 25.22 2.21
C VAL A 547 55.12 26.30 2.52
N HIS A 548 54.66 27.55 2.57
CA HIS A 548 55.44 28.72 2.93
C HIS A 548 55.10 29.13 4.37
N ILE A 549 56.09 29.10 5.25
CA ILE A 549 55.95 29.49 6.65
C ILE A 549 56.74 30.78 6.85
N TYR A 550 56.03 31.86 7.16
CA TYR A 550 56.66 33.09 7.62
C TYR A 550 56.90 33.02 9.11
N LEU A 551 58.16 33.11 9.48
CA LEU A 551 58.59 33.29 10.84
C LEU A 551 58.81 34.77 11.11
N ARG A 552 58.13 35.29 12.14
CA ARG A 552 58.39 36.60 12.72
C ARG A 552 58.71 36.41 14.19
N SER A 553 59.59 37.25 14.75
CA SER A 553 59.85 37.23 16.19
C SER A 553 59.22 38.45 16.84
N ARG A 554 58.49 38.24 17.94
CA ARG A 554 57.97 39.29 18.84
C ARG A 554 58.84 39.36 20.08
N ILE A 555 58.92 40.54 20.70
CA ILE A 555 59.61 40.74 21.98
C ILE A 555 58.55 40.71 23.07
N LYS A 556 58.75 39.87 24.10
CA LYS A 556 57.90 39.87 25.29
C LYS A 556 58.11 41.16 26.08
N SER A 557 57.08 42.01 26.15
CA SER A 557 57.07 43.21 27.00
C SER A 557 56.71 42.83 28.44
N ASN A 558 57.64 43.00 29.39
CA ASN A 558 57.35 42.89 30.82
C ASN A 558 56.78 44.24 31.33
N GLY A 559 55.49 44.48 31.09
CA GLY A 559 54.75 45.57 31.73
C GLY A 559 53.79 45.01 32.79
N PRO A 560 53.85 45.44 34.06
CA PRO A 560 53.08 44.80 35.14
C PRO A 560 51.58 45.17 35.19
N ASN A 561 51.03 45.90 34.21
CA ASN A 561 49.61 46.26 34.16
C ASN A 561 49.19 46.67 32.73
N GLY A 562 49.03 45.71 31.82
CA GLY A 562 48.50 45.99 30.49
C GLY A 562 47.71 44.80 29.96
N ASN A 563 46.42 45.00 29.67
CA ASN A 563 45.64 44.12 28.80
C ASN A 563 46.47 43.81 27.54
N GLU A 564 46.46 42.56 27.06
CA GLU A 564 47.15 42.10 25.86
C GLU A 564 46.64 42.81 24.59
N SER A 565 46.90 44.11 24.45
CA SER A 565 46.76 44.82 23.19
C SER A 565 48.01 44.53 22.36
N ILE A 566 47.80 43.88 21.21
CA ILE A 566 48.80 43.49 20.21
C ILE A 566 49.49 44.77 19.68
N TYR A 567 50.55 45.23 20.35
CA TYR A 567 51.38 46.34 19.87
C TYR A 567 52.56 45.78 19.09
N TYR A 568 52.56 45.98 17.76
CA TYR A 568 53.71 45.70 16.89
C TYR A 568 54.73 46.81 17.06
N GLU A 569 55.70 46.65 17.98
CA GLU A 569 56.80 47.62 18.09
C GLU A 569 57.77 47.43 16.90
N PRO A 570 58.02 48.45 16.06
CA PRO A 570 58.96 48.34 14.95
C PRO A 570 60.39 48.11 15.46
N LEU A 571 61.03 47.04 14.97
CA LEU A 571 62.44 46.70 15.24
C LEU A 571 63.47 47.80 14.84
N GLU A 572 63.01 48.96 14.35
CA GLU A 572 63.85 50.10 13.92
C GLU A 572 64.38 50.95 15.08
N PHE A 573 63.81 50.83 16.29
CA PHE A 573 64.16 51.65 17.47
C PHE A 573 64.90 50.88 18.58
N ILE A 574 65.53 49.74 18.28
CA ILE A 574 66.19 48.92 19.30
C ILE A 574 67.67 49.29 19.44
N ASP A 575 68.05 49.60 20.69
CA ASP A 575 69.42 49.79 21.15
C ASP A 575 70.28 48.52 20.84
N PRO A 576 71.41 48.62 20.12
CA PRO A 576 72.24 47.46 19.72
C PRO A 576 72.87 46.68 20.89
N SER A 577 72.66 47.14 22.13
CA SER A 577 73.11 46.51 23.38
C SER A 577 72.14 45.46 23.94
N ARG A 578 70.89 45.37 23.44
CA ARG A 578 69.91 44.37 23.91
C ARG A 578 70.11 43.04 23.17
N ASN A 579 70.75 42.09 23.84
CA ASN A 579 70.85 40.71 23.36
C ASN A 579 69.48 40.02 23.42
N LEU A 580 68.74 40.03 22.30
CA LEU A 580 67.41 39.43 22.19
C LEU A 580 67.45 37.88 22.24
N GLY A 581 68.63 37.31 22.02
CA GLY A 581 68.89 35.87 22.02
C GLY A 581 68.85 35.25 20.62
N TYR A 582 69.59 34.14 20.45
CA TYR A 582 69.60 33.39 19.20
C TYR A 582 68.46 32.37 19.14
N MET A 583 68.02 32.05 17.93
CA MET A 583 67.04 31.01 17.63
C MET A 583 67.69 29.93 16.76
N LYS A 584 67.28 28.68 16.95
CA LYS A 584 67.67 27.53 16.13
C LYS A 584 66.44 26.72 15.79
N ILE A 585 66.26 26.40 14.52
CA ILE A 585 65.21 25.48 14.06
C ILE A 585 65.89 24.15 13.73
N ASN A 586 65.57 23.11 14.49
CA ASN A 586 66.22 21.81 14.34
C ASN A 586 65.64 21.02 13.16
N ASN A 587 64.31 20.94 13.12
CA ASN A 587 63.59 20.16 12.13
C ASN A 587 62.24 20.81 11.80
N ILE A 588 61.77 20.59 10.58
CA ILE A 588 60.45 20.96 10.09
C ILE A 588 59.90 19.76 9.33
N GLN A 589 58.75 19.26 9.75
CA GLN A 589 58.11 18.08 9.17
C GLN A 589 56.68 18.38 8.76
N VAL A 590 56.29 17.81 7.62
CA VAL A 590 54.91 17.81 7.15
C VAL A 590 54.35 16.40 7.34
N PHE A 591 53.21 16.33 7.99
CA PHE A 591 52.48 15.08 8.18
C PHE A 591 51.25 15.04 7.27
N GLY A 592 51.00 13.87 6.68
CA GLY A 592 50.07 13.72 5.58
C GLY A 592 50.12 12.34 4.94
N TYR A 593 49.53 12.25 3.75
CA TYR A 593 49.59 11.06 2.91
C TYR A 593 49.70 11.44 1.43
N SER A 594 50.18 10.50 0.62
CA SER A 594 50.34 10.67 -0.82
C SER A 594 49.28 9.85 -1.55
N MET A 595 48.62 10.46 -2.53
CA MET A 595 47.54 9.87 -3.31
C MET A 595 48.02 9.66 -4.73
N HIS A 596 47.66 8.54 -5.35
CA HIS A 596 47.95 8.33 -6.76
C HIS A 596 47.13 9.29 -7.62
N PHE A 597 47.80 9.86 -8.61
CA PHE A 597 47.25 10.79 -9.58
C PHE A 597 47.74 10.38 -10.95
N ASP A 598 46.82 9.93 -11.81
CA ASP A 598 47.13 9.57 -13.19
C ASP A 598 46.81 10.74 -14.15
N PRO A 599 47.83 11.51 -14.58
CA PRO A 599 47.61 12.62 -15.49
C PRO A 599 47.20 12.18 -16.89
N GLU A 600 47.58 10.98 -17.34
CA GLU A 600 47.28 10.52 -18.70
C GLU A 600 45.83 10.03 -18.79
N ALA A 601 45.33 9.33 -17.76
CA ALA A 601 43.93 8.92 -17.71
C ALA A 601 42.96 10.13 -17.77
N ILE A 602 43.26 11.22 -17.04
CA ILE A 602 42.44 12.44 -17.10
C ILE A 602 42.57 13.13 -18.47
N ARG A 603 43.74 13.07 -19.13
CA ARG A 603 43.91 13.60 -20.49
C ARG A 603 43.10 12.80 -21.50
N ASP A 604 43.09 11.48 -21.41
CA ASP A 604 42.30 10.61 -22.28
C ASP A 604 40.80 10.93 -22.13
N LEU A 605 40.35 11.15 -20.90
CA LEU A 605 38.98 11.56 -20.62
C LEU A 605 38.63 12.95 -21.16
N ILE A 606 39.58 13.89 -21.16
CA ILE A 606 39.42 15.19 -21.84
C ILE A 606 39.39 15.01 -23.36
N LEU A 607 40.20 14.11 -23.92
CA LEU A 607 40.20 13.80 -25.36
C LEU A 607 38.87 13.17 -25.81
N GLN A 608 38.19 12.39 -24.96
CA GLN A 608 36.85 11.87 -25.25
C GLN A 608 35.79 12.97 -25.45
N LEU A 609 35.99 14.16 -24.87
CA LEU A 609 35.12 15.32 -25.14
C LEU A 609 35.24 15.80 -26.60
N ASP A 610 36.44 15.66 -27.17
CA ASP A 610 36.76 16.10 -28.54
C ASP A 610 36.50 15.00 -29.57
N TYR A 611 36.65 13.74 -29.18
CA TYR A 611 36.51 12.56 -30.03
C TYR A 611 35.69 11.46 -29.33
N PRO A 612 34.34 11.56 -29.32
CA PRO A 612 33.46 10.62 -28.61
C PRO A 612 33.42 9.19 -29.21
N TYR A 613 34.21 8.90 -30.25
CA TYR A 613 34.18 7.61 -30.95
C TYR A 613 35.01 6.50 -30.28
N THR A 614 35.82 6.81 -29.26
CA THR A 614 36.86 5.87 -28.78
C THR A 614 36.57 5.15 -27.47
N GLN A 615 35.61 5.57 -26.63
CA GLN A 615 35.09 4.80 -25.49
C GLN A 615 34.10 5.71 -24.72
N GLY A 616 32.81 5.39 -24.70
CA GLY A 616 31.81 6.12 -23.92
C GLY A 616 31.10 7.26 -24.66
N SER A 617 30.03 7.79 -24.06
CA SER A 617 29.29 8.95 -24.57
C SER A 617 29.95 10.25 -24.10
N GLN A 618 29.78 11.36 -24.81
CA GLN A 618 30.29 12.68 -24.37
C GLN A 618 29.75 13.05 -22.96
N ASP A 619 28.51 12.64 -22.67
CA ASP A 619 27.85 12.87 -21.39
C ASP A 619 28.48 12.02 -20.27
N SER A 620 28.93 10.79 -20.55
CA SER A 620 29.65 9.97 -19.57
C SER A 620 31.00 10.58 -19.16
N ALA A 621 31.75 11.16 -20.12
CA ALA A 621 33.02 11.81 -19.84
C ALA A 621 32.81 13.09 -19.01
N LEU A 622 31.78 13.88 -19.35
CA LEU A 622 31.41 15.08 -18.58
C LEU A 622 30.98 14.74 -17.15
N LEU A 623 30.24 13.65 -16.96
CA LEU A 623 29.81 13.20 -15.64
C LEU A 623 31.01 12.77 -14.78
N GLN A 624 31.97 12.03 -15.35
CA GLN A 624 33.21 11.65 -14.66
C GLN A 624 34.08 12.87 -14.29
N LEU A 625 34.23 13.85 -15.20
CA LEU A 625 34.93 15.12 -14.89
C LEU A 625 34.24 15.90 -13.76
N LEU A 626 32.91 15.94 -13.74
CA LEU A 626 32.16 16.61 -12.68
C LEU A 626 32.37 15.94 -11.32
N GLU A 627 32.38 14.61 -11.27
CA GLU A 627 32.63 13.87 -10.03
C GLU A 627 34.05 14.14 -9.50
N ILE A 628 35.06 14.09 -10.37
CA ILE A 628 36.45 14.41 -10.01
C ILE A 628 36.53 15.86 -9.51
N ARG A 629 35.90 16.82 -10.21
CA ARG A 629 35.86 18.23 -9.81
C ARG A 629 35.26 18.42 -8.43
N ASP A 630 34.12 17.77 -8.14
CA ASP A 630 33.47 17.88 -6.84
C ASP A 630 34.32 17.27 -5.71
N ARG A 631 34.94 16.11 -5.95
CA ARG A 631 35.86 15.47 -4.99
C ARG A 631 37.09 16.34 -4.69
N VAL A 632 37.71 16.92 -5.71
CA VAL A 632 38.87 17.82 -5.56
C VAL A 632 38.48 19.11 -4.85
N ASN A 633 37.36 19.73 -5.23
CA ASN A 633 36.94 21.03 -4.68
C ASN A 633 36.35 20.93 -3.26
N LYS A 634 35.89 19.75 -2.81
CA LYS A 634 35.56 19.51 -1.39
C LYS A 634 36.75 19.71 -0.45
N LEU A 635 37.97 19.54 -0.95
CA LEU A 635 39.22 19.78 -0.21
C LEU A 635 39.72 21.22 -0.34
N SER A 636 38.89 22.12 -0.87
CA SER A 636 39.21 23.55 -0.94
C SER A 636 39.32 24.17 0.46
N PRO A 637 40.19 25.18 0.64
CA PRO A 637 40.36 25.86 1.90
C PRO A 637 39.05 26.43 2.44
N PRO A 638 38.85 26.45 3.76
CA PRO A 638 37.65 27.02 4.35
C PRO A 638 37.61 28.54 4.15
N GLY A 639 36.51 29.02 3.57
CA GLY A 639 36.29 30.44 3.31
C GLY A 639 34.85 30.72 2.88
N GLN A 640 34.46 31.99 2.79
CA GLN A 640 33.12 32.40 2.34
C GLN A 640 32.78 31.94 0.92
N ARG A 641 33.80 31.64 0.09
CA ARG A 641 33.64 31.14 -1.27
C ARG A 641 34.53 29.93 -1.49
N ARG A 642 34.00 28.87 -2.11
CA ARG A 642 34.75 27.65 -2.44
C ARG A 642 35.60 27.87 -3.67
N LEU A 643 36.87 27.52 -3.58
CA LEU A 643 37.85 27.73 -4.65
C LEU A 643 37.83 26.56 -5.62
N ASP A 644 37.98 26.84 -6.92
CA ASP A 644 38.06 25.80 -7.96
C ASP A 644 39.49 25.22 -8.07
N LEU A 645 39.81 24.31 -7.14
CA LEU A 645 41.07 23.58 -7.12
C LEU A 645 41.24 22.65 -8.34
N PHE A 646 40.15 22.18 -8.93
CA PHE A 646 40.18 21.36 -10.13
C PHE A 646 40.79 22.11 -11.32
N SER A 647 40.43 23.37 -11.52
CA SER A 647 41.04 24.21 -12.57
C SER A 647 42.54 24.44 -12.34
N CYS A 648 42.96 24.61 -11.09
CA CYS A 648 44.39 24.66 -10.73
C CYS A 648 45.10 23.33 -11.08
N LEU A 649 44.48 22.19 -10.75
CA LEU A 649 45.03 20.88 -11.05
C LEU A 649 45.20 20.68 -12.56
N LEU A 650 44.20 21.05 -13.37
CA LEU A 650 44.29 21.01 -14.84
C LEU A 650 45.44 21.88 -15.38
N ARG A 651 45.61 23.09 -14.84
CA ARG A 651 46.66 24.01 -15.29
C ARG A 651 48.06 23.56 -14.86
N HIS A 652 48.26 23.27 -13.57
CA HIS A 652 49.61 23.05 -13.04
C HIS A 652 50.08 21.59 -13.15
N ARG A 653 49.18 20.61 -13.00
CA ARG A 653 49.54 19.18 -13.11
C ARG A 653 49.42 18.65 -14.54
N LEU A 654 48.30 18.89 -15.23
CA LEU A 654 48.14 18.44 -16.62
C LEU A 654 48.87 19.33 -17.63
N LYS A 655 49.29 20.54 -17.23
CA LYS A 655 49.93 21.56 -18.08
C LYS A 655 49.05 22.04 -19.25
N LEU A 656 47.74 22.10 -19.02
CA LEU A 656 46.80 22.65 -20.00
C LEU A 656 46.95 24.18 -20.09
N SER A 657 46.71 24.72 -21.28
CA SER A 657 46.65 26.16 -21.52
C SER A 657 45.43 26.78 -20.83
N THR A 658 45.49 28.09 -20.57
CA THR A 658 44.36 28.84 -19.99
C THR A 658 43.10 28.73 -20.86
N SER A 659 43.24 28.73 -22.17
CA SER A 659 42.13 28.54 -23.12
C SER A 659 41.48 27.17 -23.01
N GLU A 660 42.26 26.10 -22.85
CA GLU A 660 41.72 24.74 -22.70
C GLU A 660 40.97 24.57 -21.38
N VAL A 661 41.50 25.13 -20.29
CA VAL A 661 40.87 25.07 -18.97
C VAL A 661 39.52 25.81 -18.98
N VAL A 662 39.46 27.00 -19.58
CA VAL A 662 38.21 27.78 -19.71
C VAL A 662 37.18 27.03 -20.56
N ARG A 663 37.62 26.35 -21.62
CA ARG A 663 36.75 25.53 -22.48
C ARG A 663 36.17 24.31 -21.73
N ILE A 664 36.99 23.59 -20.97
CA ILE A 664 36.53 22.47 -20.16
C ILE A 664 35.54 22.97 -19.10
N GLN A 665 35.84 24.10 -18.46
CA GLN A 665 34.97 24.69 -17.46
C GLN A 665 33.60 25.09 -18.04
N SER A 666 33.55 25.69 -19.23
CA SER A 666 32.28 26.08 -19.85
C SER A 666 31.44 24.86 -20.23
N ALA A 667 32.07 23.77 -20.72
CA ALA A 667 31.39 22.51 -20.99
C ALA A 667 30.80 21.88 -19.71
N LEU A 668 31.57 21.88 -18.61
CA LEU A 668 31.10 21.38 -17.31
C LEU A 668 29.98 22.25 -16.74
N GLN A 669 30.03 23.57 -16.88
CA GLN A 669 28.97 24.47 -16.44
C GLN A 669 27.67 24.26 -17.23
N ALA A 670 27.76 24.11 -18.55
CA ALA A 670 26.61 23.85 -19.41
C ALA A 670 25.93 22.49 -19.09
N PHE A 671 26.73 21.47 -18.76
CA PHE A 671 26.21 20.17 -18.34
C PHE A 671 25.63 20.23 -16.91
N ASN A 672 26.31 20.88 -15.98
CA ASN A 672 25.85 21.02 -14.58
C ASN A 672 24.52 21.78 -14.46
N ALA A 673 24.24 22.74 -15.35
CA ALA A 673 22.96 23.45 -15.41
C ALA A 673 21.74 22.53 -15.71
N LYS A 674 21.97 21.33 -16.25
CA LYS A 674 20.93 20.32 -16.49
C LYS A 674 20.66 19.42 -15.28
N LEU A 675 21.50 19.48 -14.24
CA LEU A 675 21.42 18.61 -13.06
C LEU A 675 20.76 19.35 -11.86
N PRO A 676 19.99 18.66 -11.02
CA PRO A 676 19.46 19.22 -9.78
C PRO A 676 20.58 19.33 -8.71
N ASN A 677 20.73 20.51 -8.08
CA ASN A 677 21.77 20.93 -7.13
C ASN A 677 23.10 21.40 -7.75
N THR A 678 23.15 22.65 -8.23
CA THR A 678 24.38 23.29 -8.69
C THR A 678 25.15 23.93 -7.53
N VAL A 679 26.40 23.51 -7.32
CA VAL A 679 27.36 24.19 -6.43
C VAL A 679 28.28 25.05 -7.27
N ASP A 680 28.28 26.36 -7.01
CA ASP A 680 29.16 27.31 -7.71
C ASP A 680 30.53 27.40 -7.03
N TYR A 681 31.59 27.37 -7.85
CA TYR A 681 32.99 27.49 -7.43
C TYR A 681 33.62 28.75 -8.02
N ASP A 682 34.38 29.49 -7.21
CA ASP A 682 35.09 30.71 -7.60
C ASP A 682 36.46 30.37 -8.22
N THR A 683 36.74 30.91 -9.40
CA THR A 683 37.95 30.60 -10.19
C THR A 683 39.15 31.54 -9.94
N THR A 684 38.98 32.60 -9.17
CA THR A 684 39.68 33.87 -9.48
C THR A 684 40.93 34.23 -8.66
N LYS A 685 41.51 33.34 -7.83
CA LYS A 685 42.74 33.75 -7.08
C LYS A 685 43.92 32.79 -6.98
N LEU A 686 43.74 31.48 -7.01
CA LEU A 686 44.86 30.54 -6.75
C LEU A 686 45.50 29.97 -8.02
N CYS A 687 44.89 30.15 -9.19
CA CYS A 687 45.27 29.46 -10.43
C CYS A 687 45.60 30.41 -11.60
N SER A 688 45.85 31.70 -11.30
CA SER A 688 45.96 32.80 -12.28
C SER A 688 47.33 32.92 -12.93
#